data_AF-A0A7V3CEQ0-F1
#
_entry.id   AF-A0A7V3CEQ0-F1
#
_cell.length_a   1.000
_cell.length_b   1.000
_cell.length_c   1.000
_cell.angle_alpha   90.00
_cell.angle_beta   90.00
_cell.angle_gamma   90.00
#
_symmetry.space_group_name_H-M   'P 1'
#
loop_
_entity.id
_entity.type
_entity.pdbx_description
1 polymer ?
#
loop_
_entity_poly.entity_id
_entity_poly.type
_entity_poly.pdbx_seq_one_letter_code
_entity_poly.pdbx_strand_id
1 'polypeptide(L)'
;MSKTLHLSLNASSTPQHPPGPSASPQDAFGLQMLQSFFPQAEAAEAPAVLFKLASQVQAGKSLQEAVSGLEGDERTALQKKVGQARVAEILSLVGEKDPEFFWEGVHGMALKARAENQLFPAGNLFTAIVQAGEAAPAKAREKAQAELDAIAGKGHTGRRMEFLTQQFVHQATDAKMIAPMILGSAVFQLTRTAALGRLAATTEASWLTRGFGARFTAGAAGFVAEVPTFALGSKALMSLSGEGTPWDAATVGKDLAAASLTLGALKTFGFLGNQGFLKLHGIGELQAGQLTRLQRASQFAFAQGAMFTGMMAAHKLEERAGLRPHVEGATAVVDTLSSMVSLGVGGHLGHKVLGKRFAAFQQEIGIRANIYGKALDSAPRSGDKSPVQWLGSVLQGPRLATAGAPLAAMAPRPEAEGKRDHVLMMEGREDGGGLPPSSGGRPLGGSEPGFARTWLELAHEKGTTHIKVPESLLPQAKGLWEKRPAELGEKPVEILGAYLKLVADAKGSKDLGESGRLDLLGEVLTQFELKALKGNDIHAVTRGLPNQAELLRSYYESKAELFEAGRSDRGQPGRSALFEAAATGRAGLFAQFGGQANSYFGELRFLYQTYPQVRPLVEAAAKALQAQAETPEARAQGFHSEGLDILKWIQNPEATPGDKYLASSAVSQPLIGLTQLAHYFVAMQVTGKTPGEMRQLFKGATGHSQGVMASVVLASSGTEAEFFGNTEKMVKYLLWQGIRMQQVSPETTLNPDIVRE
;
A
#
# COMPACT_ATOMS: atom_id res chain seq x y z
N MET A 1 18.87 -0.13 -13.05
CA MET A 1 17.97 -0.99 -12.24
C MET A 1 17.85 -2.44 -12.74
N SER A 2 18.10 -2.73 -14.03
CA SER A 2 18.08 -4.12 -14.54
C SER A 2 19.45 -4.84 -14.37
N LYS A 3 19.88 -5.06 -13.12
CA LYS A 3 21.01 -5.95 -12.77
C LYS A 3 20.68 -6.77 -11.51
N THR A 4 19.60 -7.53 -11.56
CA THR A 4 19.59 -8.81 -10.84
C THR A 4 20.77 -9.60 -11.40
N LEU A 5 21.72 -10.01 -10.54
CA LEU A 5 23.01 -10.55 -10.98
C LEU A 5 22.83 -11.61 -12.06
N HIS A 6 23.63 -11.49 -13.13
CA HIS A 6 23.69 -12.48 -14.21
C HIS A 6 24.34 -13.78 -13.72
N LEU A 7 23.60 -14.54 -12.91
CA LEU A 7 23.86 -15.95 -12.67
C LEU A 7 23.56 -16.71 -13.97
N SER A 8 24.58 -16.77 -14.82
CA SER A 8 24.70 -17.80 -15.85
C SER A 8 24.76 -19.16 -15.15
N LEU A 9 23.59 -19.73 -14.85
CA LEU A 9 23.40 -21.11 -14.42
C LEU A 9 23.69 -22.06 -15.59
N ASN A 10 24.94 -22.03 -16.07
CA ASN A 10 25.47 -23.07 -16.93
C ASN A 10 25.70 -24.30 -16.06
N ALA A 11 24.94 -25.37 -16.32
CA ALA A 11 24.98 -26.65 -15.61
C ALA A 11 26.25 -27.47 -15.96
N SER A 12 27.40 -26.82 -16.09
CA SER A 12 28.61 -27.37 -16.71
C SER A 12 29.92 -27.00 -16.01
N SER A 13 29.88 -26.63 -14.71
CA SER A 13 31.10 -26.44 -13.89
C SER A 13 31.14 -27.43 -12.73
N THR A 14 31.11 -28.72 -13.06
CA THR A 14 31.55 -29.80 -12.17
C THR A 14 33.08 -29.73 -12.02
N PRO A 15 33.64 -29.84 -10.80
CA PRO A 15 35.01 -30.31 -10.65
C PRO A 15 35.08 -31.75 -11.19
N GLN A 16 35.85 -32.01 -12.25
CA GLN A 16 35.95 -33.33 -12.90
C GLN A 16 36.81 -34.35 -12.12
N HIS A 17 36.88 -34.24 -10.80
CA HIS A 17 37.56 -35.21 -9.95
C HIS A 17 36.59 -35.83 -8.94
N PRO A 18 36.24 -37.12 -9.06
CA PRO A 18 35.58 -37.83 -7.97
C PRO A 18 36.48 -37.80 -6.74
N PRO A 19 35.92 -37.79 -5.51
CA PRO A 19 36.71 -37.86 -4.31
C PRO A 19 37.56 -39.14 -4.32
N GLY A 20 38.83 -39.02 -3.93
CA GLY A 20 39.69 -40.17 -3.68
C GLY A 20 39.09 -41.05 -2.56
N PRO A 21 39.41 -42.36 -2.51
CA PRO A 21 38.74 -43.35 -1.66
C PRO A 21 38.93 -43.17 -0.13
N SER A 22 39.49 -42.05 0.31
CA SER A 22 39.92 -41.74 1.68
C SER A 22 39.22 -40.53 2.32
N ALA A 23 38.40 -39.77 1.59
CA ALA A 23 37.76 -38.55 2.11
C ALA A 23 36.31 -38.77 2.56
N SER A 24 35.90 -38.18 3.69
CA SER A 24 34.50 -38.16 4.12
C SER A 24 33.62 -37.37 3.14
N PRO A 25 32.41 -37.85 2.79
CA PRO A 25 31.47 -37.09 1.97
C PRO A 25 31.11 -35.71 2.54
N GLN A 26 31.04 -35.58 3.87
CA GLN A 26 30.74 -34.30 4.54
C GLN A 26 31.91 -33.31 4.46
N ASP A 27 33.17 -33.78 4.60
CA ASP A 27 34.36 -32.92 4.45
C ASP A 27 34.50 -32.42 3.00
N ALA A 28 34.23 -33.28 2.02
CA ALA A 28 34.21 -32.92 0.60
C ALA A 28 33.11 -31.88 0.30
N PHE A 29 31.91 -32.03 0.87
CA PHE A 29 30.86 -31.02 0.74
C PHE A 29 31.21 -29.72 1.49
N GLY A 30 31.87 -29.78 2.64
CA GLY A 30 32.40 -28.62 3.36
C GLY A 30 33.38 -27.79 2.53
N LEU A 31 34.23 -28.46 1.76
CA LEU A 31 35.11 -27.79 0.79
C LEU A 31 34.31 -27.09 -0.33
N GLN A 32 33.24 -27.71 -0.83
CA GLN A 32 32.32 -27.09 -1.81
C GLN A 32 31.58 -25.87 -1.22
N MET A 33 31.23 -25.91 0.07
CA MET A 33 30.68 -24.75 0.79
C MET A 33 31.69 -23.59 0.88
N LEU A 34 32.96 -23.86 1.16
CA LEU A 34 34.02 -22.83 1.13
C LEU A 34 34.23 -22.26 -0.28
N GLN A 35 34.30 -23.13 -1.30
CA GLN A 35 34.46 -22.74 -2.72
C GLN A 35 33.35 -21.81 -3.21
N SER A 36 32.12 -21.95 -2.68
CA SER A 36 30.96 -21.14 -3.06
C SER A 36 31.16 -19.63 -2.85
N PHE A 37 32.10 -19.22 -2.00
CA PHE A 37 32.45 -17.82 -1.71
C PHE A 37 33.56 -17.23 -2.61
N PHE A 38 34.07 -17.99 -3.58
CA PHE A 38 35.12 -17.56 -4.50
C PHE A 38 34.58 -17.46 -5.94
N PRO A 39 34.57 -16.27 -6.58
CA PRO A 39 34.00 -16.09 -7.90
C PRO A 39 34.89 -16.64 -9.02
N GLN A 40 34.31 -17.32 -10.00
CA GLN A 40 35.05 -17.92 -11.13
C GLN A 40 35.77 -16.89 -12.03
N ALA A 41 35.50 -15.59 -11.91
CA ALA A 41 36.19 -14.55 -12.67
C ALA A 41 37.68 -14.38 -12.26
N GLU A 42 38.09 -14.91 -11.11
CA GLU A 42 39.48 -14.95 -10.63
C GLU A 42 40.21 -16.26 -11.02
N ALA A 43 39.68 -17.06 -11.96
CA ALA A 43 40.18 -18.41 -12.29
C ALA A 43 41.63 -18.53 -12.83
N ALA A 44 42.33 -17.42 -13.06
CA ALA A 44 43.78 -17.43 -13.30
C ALA A 44 44.58 -17.66 -11.99
N GLU A 45 44.01 -17.30 -10.84
CA GLU A 45 44.52 -17.57 -9.50
C GLU A 45 43.38 -18.16 -8.64
N ALA A 46 43.07 -19.44 -8.86
CA ALA A 46 42.39 -20.20 -7.82
C ALA A 46 43.21 -20.06 -6.52
N PRO A 47 42.65 -19.52 -5.42
CA PRO A 47 43.47 -19.17 -4.26
C PRO A 47 44.21 -20.41 -3.78
N ALA A 48 45.54 -20.31 -3.66
CA ALA A 48 46.40 -21.45 -3.30
C ALA A 48 45.91 -22.18 -2.04
N VAL A 49 45.27 -21.44 -1.12
CA VAL A 49 44.56 -21.93 0.06
C VAL A 49 43.49 -22.98 -0.27
N LEU A 50 42.62 -22.77 -1.27
CA LEU A 50 41.60 -23.74 -1.68
C LEU A 50 42.24 -25.02 -2.25
N PHE A 51 43.32 -24.88 -3.01
CA PHE A 51 44.04 -26.04 -3.56
C PHE A 51 44.76 -26.84 -2.46
N LYS A 52 45.35 -26.15 -1.47
CA LYS A 52 45.98 -26.74 -0.27
C LYS A 52 44.96 -27.43 0.64
N LEU A 53 43.75 -26.87 0.78
CA LEU A 53 42.65 -27.52 1.49
C LEU A 53 42.13 -28.74 0.72
N ALA A 54 41.95 -28.64 -0.60
CA ALA A 54 41.50 -29.75 -1.43
C ALA A 54 42.45 -30.95 -1.39
N SER A 55 43.76 -30.73 -1.51
CA SER A 55 44.75 -31.80 -1.45
C SER A 55 44.84 -32.45 -0.06
N GLN A 56 44.68 -31.67 1.02
CA GLN A 56 44.67 -32.22 2.38
C GLN A 56 43.42 -33.06 2.69
N VAL A 57 42.24 -32.63 2.23
CA VAL A 57 41.00 -33.42 2.37
C VAL A 57 41.05 -34.68 1.51
N GLN A 58 41.58 -34.61 0.28
CA GLN A 58 41.83 -35.80 -0.56
C GLN A 58 42.82 -36.77 0.09
N ALA A 59 43.83 -36.27 0.80
CA ALA A 59 44.78 -37.07 1.58
C ALA A 59 44.18 -37.68 2.86
N GLY A 60 42.87 -37.53 3.12
CA GLY A 60 42.17 -38.16 4.24
C GLY A 60 42.19 -37.39 5.56
N LYS A 61 42.62 -36.12 5.57
CA LYS A 61 42.40 -35.24 6.74
C LYS A 61 40.97 -34.71 6.76
N SER A 62 40.42 -34.49 7.95
CA SER A 62 39.19 -33.73 8.09
C SER A 62 39.39 -32.27 7.65
N LEU A 63 38.32 -31.60 7.23
CA LEU A 63 38.35 -30.19 6.87
C LEU A 63 38.75 -29.32 8.07
N GLN A 64 38.38 -29.72 9.28
CA GLN A 64 38.75 -29.03 10.51
C GLN A 64 40.27 -29.09 10.76
N GLU A 65 40.91 -30.24 10.55
CA GLU A 65 42.37 -30.36 10.61
C GLU A 65 43.05 -29.57 9.49
N ALA A 66 42.51 -29.62 8.26
CA ALA A 66 43.04 -28.91 7.11
C ALA A 66 43.03 -27.38 7.30
N VAL A 67 41.93 -26.81 7.81
CA VAL A 67 41.83 -25.37 8.15
C VAL A 67 42.66 -25.01 9.39
N SER A 68 42.81 -25.94 10.35
CA SER A 68 43.66 -25.75 11.52
C SER A 68 45.16 -25.73 11.16
N GLY A 69 45.56 -26.46 10.11
CA GLY A 69 46.93 -26.54 9.59
C GLY A 69 47.30 -25.50 8.53
N LEU A 70 46.44 -24.50 8.26
CA LEU A 70 46.80 -23.34 7.43
C LEU A 70 47.76 -22.39 8.15
N GLU A 71 48.67 -21.80 7.39
CA GLU A 71 49.60 -20.78 7.88
C GLU A 71 48.86 -19.45 8.17
N GLY A 72 49.49 -18.54 8.94
CA GLY A 72 48.84 -17.31 9.41
C GLY A 72 48.26 -16.43 8.29
N ASP A 73 49.01 -16.26 7.21
CA ASP A 73 48.61 -15.46 6.05
C ASP A 73 47.52 -16.17 5.22
N GLU A 74 47.60 -17.51 5.07
CA GLU A 74 46.61 -18.34 4.38
C GLU A 74 45.26 -18.32 5.10
N ARG A 75 45.28 -18.47 6.44
CA ARG A 75 44.09 -18.36 7.28
C ARG A 75 43.48 -16.96 7.19
N THR A 76 44.31 -15.92 7.19
CA THR A 76 43.86 -14.53 7.05
C THR A 76 43.22 -14.29 5.68
N ALA A 77 43.79 -14.83 4.60
CA ALA A 77 43.22 -14.76 3.26
C ALA A 77 41.86 -15.47 3.16
N LEU A 78 41.73 -16.67 3.74
CA LEU A 78 40.46 -17.40 3.81
C LEU A 78 39.40 -16.61 4.60
N GLN A 79 39.74 -16.13 5.79
CA GLN A 79 38.84 -15.37 6.64
C GLN A 79 38.44 -14.03 6.04
N LYS A 80 39.31 -13.38 5.25
CA LYS A 80 39.03 -12.14 4.53
C LYS A 80 38.00 -12.31 3.40
N LYS A 81 37.99 -13.46 2.71
CA LYS A 81 37.04 -13.72 1.60
C LYS A 81 35.73 -14.38 2.08
N VAL A 82 35.81 -15.34 3.00
CA VAL A 82 34.64 -16.12 3.47
C VAL A 82 33.97 -15.48 4.70
N GLY A 83 34.74 -14.79 5.54
CA GLY A 83 34.32 -14.27 6.85
C GLY A 83 34.59 -15.28 7.98
N GLN A 84 35.25 -14.82 9.06
CA GLN A 84 35.66 -15.68 10.18
C GLN A 84 34.50 -16.47 10.80
N ALA A 85 33.35 -15.82 11.02
CA ALA A 85 32.17 -16.46 11.58
C ALA A 85 31.60 -17.57 10.67
N ARG A 86 31.66 -17.39 9.34
CA ARG A 86 31.18 -18.39 8.38
C ARG A 86 32.14 -19.55 8.19
N VAL A 87 33.44 -19.34 8.28
CA VAL A 87 34.40 -20.45 8.35
C VAL A 87 34.11 -21.32 9.58
N ALA A 88 33.80 -20.72 10.73
CA ALA A 88 33.39 -21.46 11.92
C ALA A 88 32.03 -22.17 11.74
N GLU A 89 31.04 -21.52 11.11
CA GLU A 89 29.74 -22.14 10.79
C GLU A 89 29.88 -23.35 9.87
N ILE A 90 30.67 -23.25 8.79
CA ILE A 90 30.95 -24.34 7.85
C ILE A 90 31.63 -25.52 8.56
N LEU A 91 32.63 -25.25 9.41
CA LEU A 91 33.30 -26.30 10.18
C LEU A 91 32.35 -26.96 11.20
N SER A 92 31.45 -26.18 11.81
CA SER A 92 30.41 -26.73 12.71
C SER A 92 29.41 -27.62 11.96
N LEU A 93 29.00 -27.24 10.75
CA LEU A 93 28.09 -28.04 9.92
C LEU A 93 28.75 -29.35 9.48
N VAL A 94 30.02 -29.33 9.08
CA VAL A 94 30.76 -30.55 8.68
C VAL A 94 30.91 -31.55 9.83
N GLY A 95 30.91 -31.08 11.08
CA GLY A 95 30.87 -31.93 12.28
C GLY A 95 29.49 -32.47 12.68
N GLU A 96 28.41 -32.06 12.02
CA GLU A 96 27.04 -32.49 12.34
C GLU A 96 26.83 -33.95 11.90
N LYS A 97 26.33 -34.78 12.81
CA LYS A 97 26.11 -36.22 12.62
C LYS A 97 24.70 -36.54 12.12
N ASP A 98 23.75 -35.65 12.38
CA ASP A 98 22.38 -35.80 11.91
C ASP A 98 22.23 -35.24 10.48
N PRO A 99 21.84 -36.06 9.48
CA PRO A 99 21.69 -35.60 8.11
C PRO A 99 20.60 -34.51 7.93
N GLU A 100 19.52 -34.53 8.72
CA GLU A 100 18.47 -33.52 8.60
C GLU A 100 18.96 -32.17 9.13
N PHE A 101 19.60 -32.13 10.30
CA PHE A 101 20.18 -30.89 10.84
C PHE A 101 21.32 -30.36 9.97
N PHE A 102 22.14 -31.23 9.37
CA PHE A 102 23.14 -30.82 8.38
C PHE A 102 22.49 -30.06 7.22
N TRP A 103 21.51 -30.66 6.53
CA TRP A 103 20.89 -30.04 5.34
C TRP A 103 20.04 -28.81 5.67
N GLU A 104 19.33 -28.79 6.81
CA GLU A 104 18.64 -27.57 7.26
C GLU A 104 19.64 -26.46 7.64
N GLY A 105 20.80 -26.81 8.22
CA GLY A 105 21.89 -25.89 8.51
C GLY A 105 22.53 -25.27 7.25
N VAL A 106 22.85 -26.08 6.23
CA VAL A 106 23.34 -25.60 4.93
C VAL A 106 22.31 -24.67 4.26
N HIS A 107 21.02 -25.03 4.30
CA HIS A 107 19.94 -24.18 3.81
C HIS A 107 19.81 -22.86 4.59
N GLY A 108 19.99 -22.91 5.91
CA GLY A 108 20.04 -21.73 6.78
C GLY A 108 21.20 -20.79 6.43
N MET A 109 22.39 -21.34 6.20
CA MET A 109 23.56 -20.57 5.75
C MET A 109 23.34 -19.92 4.38
N ALA A 110 22.71 -20.63 3.43
CA ALA A 110 22.36 -20.08 2.12
C ALA A 110 21.36 -18.90 2.22
N LEU A 111 20.37 -19.00 3.12
CA LEU A 111 19.44 -17.89 3.43
C LEU A 111 20.15 -16.69 4.08
N LYS A 112 21.11 -16.91 4.99
CA LYS A 112 21.94 -15.83 5.57
C LYS A 112 22.75 -15.12 4.50
N ALA A 113 23.47 -15.86 3.66
CA ALA A 113 24.22 -15.31 2.53
C ALA A 113 23.32 -14.48 1.59
N ARG A 114 22.09 -14.93 1.32
CA ARG A 114 21.08 -14.17 0.56
C ARG A 114 20.66 -12.88 1.27
N ALA A 115 20.41 -12.93 2.57
CA ALA A 115 20.01 -11.77 3.39
C ALA A 115 21.12 -10.71 3.46
N GLU A 116 22.39 -11.14 3.46
CA GLU A 116 23.59 -10.29 3.35
C GLU A 116 23.91 -9.86 1.90
N ASN A 117 22.96 -10.01 0.97
CA ASN A 117 23.08 -9.65 -0.46
C ASN A 117 24.18 -10.40 -1.25
N GLN A 118 24.70 -11.51 -0.72
CA GLN A 118 25.69 -12.36 -1.39
C GLN A 118 24.99 -13.42 -2.25
N LEU A 119 24.36 -12.97 -3.33
CA LEU A 119 23.53 -13.84 -4.19
C LEU A 119 24.31 -14.94 -4.92
N PHE A 120 25.59 -14.71 -5.27
CA PHE A 120 26.42 -15.73 -5.92
C PHE A 120 26.72 -16.91 -4.97
N PRO A 121 27.26 -16.69 -3.75
CA PRO A 121 27.41 -17.79 -2.79
C PRO A 121 26.09 -18.45 -2.39
N ALA A 122 25.02 -17.67 -2.17
CA ALA A 122 23.71 -18.23 -1.85
C ALA A 122 23.18 -19.15 -2.97
N GLY A 123 23.28 -18.72 -4.24
CA GLY A 123 22.90 -19.52 -5.40
C GLY A 123 23.72 -20.80 -5.53
N ASN A 124 25.04 -20.73 -5.31
CA ASN A 124 25.91 -21.91 -5.32
C ASN A 124 25.53 -22.92 -4.22
N LEU A 125 25.26 -22.44 -3.00
CA LEU A 125 24.84 -23.28 -1.87
C LEU A 125 23.48 -23.95 -2.10
N PHE A 126 22.47 -23.22 -2.58
CA PHE A 126 21.19 -23.84 -2.95
C PHE A 126 21.34 -24.85 -4.09
N THR A 127 22.19 -24.55 -5.08
CA THR A 127 22.49 -25.48 -6.19
C THR A 127 23.16 -26.75 -5.67
N ALA A 128 24.10 -26.65 -4.72
CA ALA A 128 24.74 -27.79 -4.09
C ALA A 128 23.75 -28.68 -3.31
N ILE A 129 22.77 -28.09 -2.61
CA ILE A 129 21.68 -28.86 -1.96
C ILE A 129 20.85 -29.63 -3.00
N VAL A 130 20.46 -28.99 -4.11
CA VAL A 130 19.68 -29.65 -5.17
C VAL A 130 20.48 -30.76 -5.86
N GLN A 131 21.76 -30.53 -6.14
CA GLN A 131 22.65 -31.48 -6.81
C GLN A 131 23.08 -32.66 -5.93
N ALA A 132 22.95 -32.57 -4.61
CA ALA A 132 23.26 -33.67 -3.68
C ALA A 132 22.34 -34.91 -3.85
N GLY A 133 21.26 -34.80 -4.63
CA GLY A 133 20.43 -35.95 -5.00
C GLY A 133 19.83 -36.67 -3.80
N GLU A 134 19.99 -37.99 -3.72
CA GLU A 134 19.45 -38.80 -2.62
C GLU A 134 20.14 -38.54 -1.27
N ALA A 135 21.34 -37.95 -1.24
CA ALA A 135 22.00 -37.59 0.00
C ALA A 135 21.28 -36.46 0.75
N ALA A 136 20.47 -35.64 0.06
CA ALA A 136 19.67 -34.56 0.63
C ALA A 136 18.17 -34.93 0.73
N PRO A 137 17.51 -34.71 1.89
CA PRO A 137 16.08 -34.92 2.05
C PRO A 137 15.27 -34.20 0.97
N ALA A 138 14.23 -34.86 0.44
CA ALA A 138 13.42 -34.31 -0.65
C ALA A 138 12.86 -32.91 -0.32
N LYS A 139 12.44 -32.70 0.93
CA LYS A 139 11.98 -31.41 1.46
C LYS A 139 13.05 -30.32 1.46
N ALA A 140 14.33 -30.66 1.68
CA ALA A 140 15.43 -29.70 1.62
C ALA A 140 15.73 -29.30 0.17
N ARG A 141 15.70 -30.27 -0.76
CA ARG A 141 15.85 -30.03 -2.21
C ARG A 141 14.72 -29.19 -2.79
N GLU A 142 13.47 -29.47 -2.41
CA GLU A 142 12.29 -28.69 -2.84
C GLU A 142 12.38 -27.24 -2.36
N LYS A 143 12.70 -27.01 -1.08
CA LYS A 143 12.94 -25.65 -0.56
C LYS A 143 14.06 -24.94 -1.33
N ALA A 144 15.23 -25.58 -1.50
CA ALA A 144 16.37 -24.99 -2.20
C ALA A 144 16.07 -24.66 -3.67
N GLN A 145 15.33 -25.53 -4.38
CA GLN A 145 14.88 -25.26 -5.75
C GLN A 145 13.91 -24.08 -5.80
N ALA A 146 12.96 -23.98 -4.86
CA ALA A 146 12.04 -22.85 -4.80
C ALA A 146 12.76 -21.51 -4.53
N GLU A 147 13.86 -21.50 -3.76
CA GLU A 147 14.68 -20.30 -3.58
C GLU A 147 15.53 -19.97 -4.83
N LEU A 148 16.06 -20.97 -5.54
CA LEU A 148 16.73 -20.78 -6.84
C LEU A 148 15.78 -20.20 -7.89
N ASP A 149 14.56 -20.73 -7.97
CA ASP A 149 13.52 -20.23 -8.86
C ASP A 149 13.18 -18.78 -8.51
N ALA A 150 13.00 -18.47 -7.22
CA ALA A 150 12.74 -17.11 -6.75
C ALA A 150 13.87 -16.12 -7.09
N ILE A 151 15.14 -16.55 -7.03
CA ILE A 151 16.29 -15.74 -7.48
C ILE A 151 16.26 -15.56 -9.01
N ALA A 152 16.03 -16.65 -9.75
CA ALA A 152 16.01 -16.68 -11.22
C ALA A 152 14.79 -16.01 -11.88
N GLY A 153 13.77 -15.62 -11.10
CA GLY A 153 12.53 -15.02 -11.64
C GLY A 153 11.53 -16.06 -12.15
N LYS A 154 11.56 -17.27 -11.60
CA LYS A 154 10.67 -18.40 -11.92
C LYS A 154 9.86 -18.80 -10.67
N GLY A 155 8.92 -19.72 -10.84
CA GLY A 155 8.24 -20.39 -9.73
C GLY A 155 7.25 -19.52 -8.95
N HIS A 156 7.01 -19.89 -7.68
CA HIS A 156 5.87 -19.41 -6.90
C HIS A 156 5.97 -17.93 -6.52
N THR A 157 4.97 -17.14 -6.92
CA THR A 157 4.92 -15.68 -6.81
C THR A 157 5.22 -15.15 -5.39
N GLY A 158 4.83 -15.88 -4.34
CA GLY A 158 5.11 -15.51 -2.95
C GLY A 158 6.61 -15.49 -2.60
N ARG A 159 7.39 -16.47 -3.05
CA ARG A 159 8.84 -16.54 -2.79
C ARG A 159 9.60 -15.46 -3.57
N ARG A 160 9.19 -15.19 -4.81
CA ARG A 160 9.71 -14.05 -5.58
C ARG A 160 9.43 -12.73 -4.86
N MET A 161 8.22 -12.52 -4.34
CA MET A 161 7.88 -11.31 -3.59
C MET A 161 8.76 -11.15 -2.34
N GLU A 162 8.99 -12.22 -1.59
CA GLU A 162 9.89 -12.21 -0.42
C GLU A 162 11.33 -11.81 -0.80
N PHE A 163 11.89 -12.46 -1.83
CA PHE A 163 13.22 -12.15 -2.38
C PHE A 163 13.33 -10.69 -2.85
N LEU A 164 12.36 -10.22 -3.66
CA LEU A 164 12.31 -8.85 -4.14
C LEU A 164 12.17 -7.83 -3.01
N THR A 165 11.42 -8.15 -1.95
CA THR A 165 11.27 -7.26 -0.78
C THR A 165 12.59 -7.12 -0.02
N GLN A 166 13.32 -8.22 0.19
CA GLN A 166 14.65 -8.20 0.81
C GLN A 166 15.65 -7.42 -0.05
N GLN A 167 15.65 -7.64 -1.37
CA GLN A 167 16.47 -6.90 -2.34
C GLN A 167 16.12 -5.41 -2.39
N PHE A 168 14.83 -5.07 -2.33
CA PHE A 168 14.35 -3.69 -2.30
C PHE A 168 14.92 -2.91 -1.11
N VAL A 169 14.94 -3.47 0.10
CA VAL A 169 15.46 -2.78 1.30
C VAL A 169 16.92 -2.37 1.07
N HIS A 170 17.76 -3.30 0.61
CA HIS A 170 19.16 -3.01 0.28
C HIS A 170 19.28 -1.94 -0.81
N GLN A 171 18.62 -2.14 -1.96
CA GLN A 171 18.69 -1.23 -3.11
C GLN A 171 18.14 0.18 -2.83
N ALA A 172 17.13 0.31 -1.97
CA ALA A 172 16.55 1.59 -1.56
C ALA A 172 17.42 2.35 -0.55
N THR A 173 18.41 1.70 0.05
CA THR A 173 19.43 2.32 0.91
C THR A 173 20.79 2.51 0.22
N ASP A 174 21.03 1.87 -0.93
CA ASP A 174 22.32 1.94 -1.62
C ASP A 174 22.48 3.25 -2.42
N ALA A 175 23.39 4.11 -1.92
CA ALA A 175 23.77 5.36 -2.57
C ALA A 175 24.28 5.16 -4.02
N LYS A 176 24.91 4.00 -4.34
CA LYS A 176 25.38 3.68 -5.70
C LYS A 176 24.23 3.63 -6.71
N MET A 177 23.04 3.18 -6.28
CA MET A 177 21.84 3.03 -7.11
C MET A 177 21.04 4.34 -7.20
N ILE A 178 21.04 5.14 -6.12
CA ILE A 178 20.30 6.40 -6.03
C ILE A 178 21.01 7.55 -6.76
N ALA A 179 22.34 7.68 -6.63
CA ALA A 179 23.07 8.82 -7.18
C ALA A 179 22.95 9.00 -8.71
N PRO A 180 23.05 7.94 -9.57
CA PRO A 180 22.85 8.07 -11.01
C PRO A 180 21.46 8.57 -11.40
N MET A 181 20.41 8.13 -10.68
CA MET A 181 19.04 8.58 -10.95
C MET A 181 18.88 10.08 -10.69
N ILE A 182 19.47 10.58 -9.60
CA ILE A 182 19.40 11.99 -9.25
C ILE A 182 20.18 12.85 -10.24
N LEU A 183 21.41 12.43 -10.59
CA LEU A 183 22.24 13.10 -11.59
C LEU A 183 21.53 13.18 -12.95
N GLY A 184 21.00 12.05 -13.43
CA GLY A 184 20.21 12.02 -14.67
C GLY A 184 18.98 12.93 -14.62
N SER A 185 18.23 12.89 -13.52
CA SER A 185 17.04 13.74 -13.33
C SER A 185 17.38 15.24 -13.29
N ALA A 186 18.50 15.61 -12.68
CA ALA A 186 18.98 17.00 -12.65
C ALA A 186 19.39 17.48 -14.05
N VAL A 187 20.16 16.67 -14.79
CA VAL A 187 20.56 16.95 -16.18
C VAL A 187 19.33 17.06 -17.10
N PHE A 188 18.34 16.16 -16.94
CA PHE A 188 17.08 16.23 -17.68
C PHE A 188 16.37 17.56 -17.47
N GLN A 189 16.16 17.98 -16.21
CA GLN A 189 15.41 19.20 -15.89
C GLN A 189 16.16 20.46 -16.33
N LEU A 190 17.49 20.50 -16.16
CA LEU A 190 18.35 21.59 -16.65
C LEU A 190 18.24 21.72 -18.17
N THR A 191 18.54 20.65 -18.92
CA THR A 191 18.55 20.65 -20.39
C THR A 191 17.16 20.97 -20.95
N ARG A 192 16.10 20.38 -20.37
CA ARG A 192 14.72 20.67 -20.75
C ARG A 192 14.35 22.14 -20.51
N THR A 193 14.77 22.72 -19.39
CA THR A 193 14.46 24.13 -19.06
C THR A 193 15.23 25.09 -19.95
N ALA A 194 16.49 24.79 -20.26
CA ALA A 194 17.28 25.55 -21.23
C ALA A 194 16.69 25.46 -22.65
N ALA A 195 16.22 24.28 -23.06
CA ALA A 195 15.52 24.09 -24.33
C ALA A 195 14.19 24.87 -24.38
N LEU A 196 13.36 24.81 -23.33
CA LEU A 196 12.14 25.61 -23.23
C LEU A 196 12.43 27.11 -23.29
N GLY A 197 13.46 27.60 -22.60
CA GLY A 197 13.87 29.01 -22.65
C GLY A 197 14.32 29.44 -24.04
N ARG A 198 15.10 28.60 -24.75
CA ARG A 198 15.49 28.86 -26.15
C ARG A 198 14.29 28.86 -27.10
N LEU A 199 13.38 27.90 -26.97
CA LEU A 199 12.16 27.83 -27.78
C LEU A 199 11.20 29.00 -27.49
N ALA A 200 11.13 29.47 -26.25
CA ALA A 200 10.35 30.65 -25.88
C ALA A 200 10.94 31.95 -26.50
N ALA A 201 12.24 31.97 -26.76
CA ALA A 201 12.94 33.08 -27.41
C ALA A 201 12.93 33.01 -28.95
N THR A 202 12.55 31.88 -29.58
CA THR A 202 12.42 31.84 -31.05
C THR A 202 11.21 32.64 -31.51
N THR A 203 11.34 33.38 -32.61
CA THR A 203 10.24 34.14 -33.23
C THR A 203 9.32 33.27 -34.10
N GLU A 204 9.81 32.14 -34.61
CA GLU A 204 9.04 31.23 -35.45
C GLU A 204 7.96 30.49 -34.65
N ALA A 205 6.69 30.63 -35.09
CA ALA A 205 5.54 29.92 -34.53
C ALA A 205 5.26 28.63 -35.34
N SER A 206 5.87 27.52 -34.94
CA SER A 206 5.64 26.18 -35.49
C SER A 206 5.09 25.24 -34.41
N TRP A 207 4.61 24.06 -34.81
CA TRP A 207 4.24 23.02 -33.84
C TRP A 207 5.41 22.64 -32.92
N LEU A 208 6.62 22.48 -33.46
CA LEU A 208 7.83 22.12 -32.70
C LEU A 208 8.30 23.23 -31.74
N THR A 209 7.92 24.49 -31.99
CA THR A 209 8.36 25.66 -31.22
C THR A 209 7.26 26.27 -30.36
N ARG A 210 6.02 25.76 -30.37
CA ARG A 210 4.89 26.26 -29.54
C ARG A 210 4.07 25.16 -28.88
N GLY A 211 3.44 25.47 -27.76
CA GLY A 211 2.54 24.58 -27.01
C GLY A 211 3.07 23.16 -26.81
N PHE A 212 2.28 22.17 -27.23
CA PHE A 212 2.60 20.75 -27.09
C PHE A 212 3.95 20.37 -27.69
N GLY A 213 4.23 20.76 -28.95
CA GLY A 213 5.45 20.30 -29.63
C GLY A 213 6.71 20.96 -29.07
N ALA A 214 6.63 22.18 -28.52
CA ALA A 214 7.74 22.76 -27.75
C ALA A 214 8.07 21.95 -26.50
N ARG A 215 7.04 21.52 -25.75
CA ARG A 215 7.22 20.68 -24.55
C ARG A 215 7.77 19.30 -24.92
N PHE A 216 7.35 18.73 -26.05
CA PHE A 216 7.88 17.47 -26.59
C PHE A 216 9.36 17.62 -27.00
N THR A 217 9.70 18.62 -27.82
CA THR A 217 11.08 18.91 -28.26
C THR A 217 12.03 19.12 -27.09
N ALA A 218 11.63 19.92 -26.09
CA ALA A 218 12.42 20.14 -24.89
C ALA A 218 12.54 18.88 -24.01
N GLY A 219 11.50 18.04 -23.96
CA GLY A 219 11.54 16.74 -23.29
C GLY A 219 12.51 15.76 -23.97
N ALA A 220 12.52 15.72 -25.31
CA ALA A 220 13.44 14.92 -26.10
C ALA A 220 14.90 15.38 -25.91
N ALA A 221 15.15 16.69 -25.92
CA ALA A 221 16.48 17.25 -25.64
C ALA A 221 16.97 16.87 -24.23
N GLY A 222 16.11 16.96 -23.22
CA GLY A 222 16.43 16.52 -21.85
C GLY A 222 16.74 15.02 -21.77
N PHE A 223 15.95 14.19 -22.47
CA PHE A 223 16.13 12.73 -22.50
C PHE A 223 17.45 12.30 -23.14
N VAL A 224 17.84 12.92 -24.26
CA VAL A 224 19.13 12.65 -24.94
C VAL A 224 20.33 12.96 -24.04
N ALA A 225 20.25 13.99 -23.19
CA ALA A 225 21.31 14.31 -22.23
C ALA A 225 21.32 13.37 -21.01
N GLU A 226 20.15 12.98 -20.52
CA GLU A 226 19.96 12.16 -19.32
C GLU A 226 20.43 10.70 -19.48
N VAL A 227 20.14 10.08 -20.62
CA VAL A 227 20.44 8.66 -20.86
C VAL A 227 21.95 8.34 -20.69
N PRO A 228 22.89 9.09 -21.31
CA PRO A 228 24.32 8.88 -21.08
C PRO A 228 24.74 9.18 -19.63
N THR A 229 24.22 10.25 -19.01
CA THR A 229 24.52 10.58 -17.60
C THR A 229 24.12 9.43 -16.67
N PHE A 230 22.93 8.86 -16.84
CA PHE A 230 22.45 7.75 -16.04
C PHE A 230 23.27 6.47 -16.28
N ALA A 231 23.46 6.06 -17.54
CA ALA A 231 24.14 4.82 -17.89
C ALA A 231 25.63 4.84 -17.47
N LEU A 232 26.36 5.89 -17.86
CA LEU A 232 27.79 6.01 -17.57
C LEU A 232 28.05 6.30 -16.08
N GLY A 233 27.19 7.11 -15.44
CA GLY A 233 27.27 7.37 -14.00
C GLY A 233 27.04 6.11 -13.16
N SER A 234 26.06 5.28 -13.55
CA SER A 234 25.84 3.98 -12.91
C SER A 234 27.02 3.03 -13.13
N LYS A 235 27.58 2.97 -14.35
CA LYS A 235 28.75 2.12 -14.65
C LYS A 235 29.99 2.54 -13.85
N ALA A 236 30.23 3.85 -13.72
CA ALA A 236 31.33 4.38 -12.92
C ALA A 236 31.21 4.05 -11.43
N LEU A 237 30.05 4.27 -10.81
CA LEU A 237 29.86 3.96 -9.40
C LEU A 237 29.98 2.46 -9.10
N MET A 238 29.48 1.59 -9.98
CA MET A 238 29.66 0.13 -9.86
C MET A 238 31.13 -0.30 -10.06
N SER A 239 31.84 0.33 -11.01
CA SER A 239 33.26 0.06 -11.25
C SER A 239 34.14 0.45 -10.07
N LEU A 240 33.80 1.52 -9.34
CA LEU A 240 34.52 1.96 -8.14
C LEU A 240 34.32 1.02 -6.93
N SER A 241 33.23 0.25 -6.89
CA SER A 241 32.97 -0.75 -5.84
C SER A 241 33.42 -2.18 -6.19
N GLY A 242 34.13 -2.38 -7.31
CA GLY A 242 34.57 -3.72 -7.75
C GLY A 242 33.45 -4.60 -8.32
N GLU A 243 32.25 -4.04 -8.52
CA GLU A 243 31.06 -4.73 -9.03
C GLU A 243 30.77 -4.38 -10.51
N GLY A 244 31.67 -3.62 -11.14
CA GLY A 244 31.51 -3.08 -12.48
C GLY A 244 31.83 -4.07 -13.60
N THR A 245 31.00 -4.05 -14.64
CA THR A 245 31.35 -4.60 -15.97
C THR A 245 32.52 -3.83 -16.60
N PRO A 246 33.36 -4.44 -17.45
CA PRO A 246 34.44 -3.77 -18.16
C PRO A 246 34.02 -2.50 -18.92
N TRP A 247 34.99 -1.63 -19.19
CA TRP A 247 34.81 -0.39 -19.97
C TRP A 247 35.05 -0.62 -21.47
N ASP A 248 34.33 -1.55 -22.06
CA ASP A 248 34.36 -1.84 -23.49
C ASP A 248 33.14 -1.24 -24.24
N ALA A 249 33.28 -1.03 -25.54
CA ALA A 249 32.23 -0.42 -26.36
C ALA A 249 30.92 -1.24 -26.43
N ALA A 250 30.99 -2.58 -26.31
CA ALA A 250 29.83 -3.44 -26.41
C ALA A 250 29.00 -3.43 -25.12
N THR A 251 29.64 -3.46 -23.94
CA THR A 251 28.91 -3.32 -22.66
C THR A 251 28.40 -1.91 -22.45
N VAL A 252 29.16 -0.87 -22.79
CA VAL A 252 28.67 0.53 -22.76
C VAL A 252 27.46 0.71 -23.69
N GLY A 253 27.50 0.13 -24.90
CA GLY A 253 26.36 0.14 -25.82
C GLY A 253 25.11 -0.55 -25.25
N LYS A 254 25.27 -1.69 -24.57
CA LYS A 254 24.17 -2.40 -23.87
C LYS A 254 23.61 -1.60 -22.70
N ASP A 255 24.47 -1.03 -21.85
CA ASP A 255 24.07 -0.21 -20.70
C ASP A 255 23.27 1.04 -21.17
N LEU A 256 23.71 1.69 -22.27
CA LEU A 256 23.00 2.81 -22.91
C LEU A 256 21.66 2.39 -23.53
N ALA A 257 21.59 1.24 -24.20
CA ALA A 257 20.36 0.74 -24.81
C ALA A 257 19.29 0.42 -23.75
N ALA A 258 19.67 -0.27 -22.67
CA ALA A 258 18.77 -0.56 -21.54
C ALA A 258 18.28 0.73 -20.86
N ALA A 259 19.19 1.67 -20.58
CA ALA A 259 18.83 2.98 -20.04
C ALA A 259 17.85 3.74 -20.95
N SER A 260 18.07 3.72 -22.27
CA SER A 260 17.20 4.35 -23.27
C SER A 260 15.78 3.77 -23.24
N LEU A 261 15.65 2.43 -23.23
CA LEU A 261 14.35 1.76 -23.21
C LEU A 261 13.59 2.01 -21.92
N THR A 262 14.24 1.83 -20.76
CA THR A 262 13.61 2.05 -19.45
C THR A 262 13.20 3.51 -19.23
N LEU A 263 14.11 4.47 -19.43
CA LEU A 263 13.80 5.89 -19.20
C LEU A 263 12.83 6.45 -20.25
N GLY A 264 12.96 6.01 -21.51
CA GLY A 264 12.11 6.42 -22.62
C GLY A 264 10.67 5.97 -22.43
N ALA A 265 10.46 4.69 -22.10
CA ALA A 265 9.13 4.16 -21.79
C ALA A 265 8.53 4.86 -20.56
N LEU A 266 9.27 4.96 -19.45
CA LEU A 266 8.77 5.59 -18.22
C LEU A 266 8.29 7.04 -18.44
N LYS A 267 9.06 7.85 -19.18
CA LYS A 267 8.70 9.25 -19.48
C LYS A 267 7.57 9.36 -20.50
N THR A 268 7.55 8.51 -21.52
CA THR A 268 6.50 8.49 -22.54
C THR A 268 5.15 8.12 -21.93
N PHE A 269 5.10 7.04 -21.16
CA PHE A 269 3.87 6.62 -20.48
C PHE A 269 3.47 7.60 -19.37
N GLY A 270 4.41 8.13 -18.58
CA GLY A 270 4.12 9.17 -17.59
C GLY A 270 3.51 10.44 -18.21
N PHE A 271 4.00 10.87 -19.37
CA PHE A 271 3.43 11.99 -20.14
C PHE A 271 2.02 11.68 -20.64
N LEU A 272 1.83 10.51 -21.28
CA LEU A 272 0.53 10.07 -21.79
C LEU A 272 -0.51 9.88 -20.68
N GLY A 273 -0.09 9.38 -19.51
CA GLY A 273 -0.95 9.23 -18.33
C GLY A 273 -1.45 10.57 -17.80
N ASN A 274 -0.56 11.57 -17.70
CA ASN A 274 -0.95 12.92 -17.29
C ASN A 274 -1.89 13.59 -18.31
N GLN A 275 -1.68 13.37 -19.61
CA GLN A 275 -2.57 13.86 -20.67
C GLN A 275 -3.94 13.14 -20.64
N GLY A 276 -3.97 11.84 -20.37
CA GLY A 276 -5.20 11.06 -20.16
C GLY A 276 -6.01 11.57 -18.97
N PHE A 277 -5.35 11.85 -17.85
CA PHE A 277 -5.96 12.47 -16.66
C PHE A 277 -6.60 13.84 -16.98
N LEU A 278 -5.86 14.75 -17.61
CA LEU A 278 -6.37 16.08 -17.97
C LEU A 278 -7.60 16.00 -18.89
N LYS A 279 -7.54 15.13 -19.92
CA LYS A 279 -8.64 14.91 -20.85
C LYS A 279 -9.87 14.30 -20.18
N LEU A 280 -9.70 13.30 -19.31
CA LEU A 280 -10.81 12.61 -18.65
C LEU A 280 -11.59 13.52 -17.69
N HIS A 281 -10.89 14.40 -16.97
CA HIS A 281 -11.50 15.31 -16.00
C HIS A 281 -11.95 16.65 -16.60
N GLY A 282 -11.83 16.85 -17.93
CA GLY A 282 -12.21 18.09 -18.60
C GLY A 282 -11.38 19.32 -18.18
N ILE A 283 -10.20 19.11 -17.60
CA ILE A 283 -9.37 20.16 -17.02
C ILE A 283 -8.55 20.79 -18.15
N GLY A 284 -8.81 22.05 -18.48
CA GLY A 284 -7.95 22.81 -19.39
C GLY A 284 -6.54 22.90 -18.81
N GLU A 285 -5.49 22.84 -19.64
CA GLU A 285 -4.10 22.75 -19.17
C GLU A 285 -3.68 23.88 -18.20
N LEU A 286 -4.38 25.02 -18.24
CA LEU A 286 -4.18 26.18 -17.37
C LEU A 286 -4.77 26.04 -15.94
N GLN A 287 -5.67 25.07 -15.69
CA GLN A 287 -6.37 24.90 -14.40
C GLN A 287 -5.74 23.85 -13.46
N ALA A 288 -4.60 23.25 -13.84
CA ALA A 288 -3.94 22.17 -13.09
C ALA A 288 -3.52 22.52 -11.64
N GLY A 289 -3.59 23.80 -11.23
CA GLY A 289 -3.29 24.25 -9.86
C GLY A 289 -4.45 24.13 -8.85
N GLN A 290 -5.70 23.94 -9.30
CA GLN A 290 -6.90 23.97 -8.43
C GLN A 290 -7.63 22.61 -8.37
N LEU A 291 -6.88 21.53 -8.17
CA LEU A 291 -7.44 20.18 -8.11
C LEU A 291 -8.19 19.90 -6.80
N THR A 292 -9.42 19.41 -6.93
CA THR A 292 -10.22 18.87 -5.80
C THR A 292 -9.56 17.63 -5.19
N ARG A 293 -9.96 17.25 -3.96
CA ARG A 293 -9.41 16.05 -3.29
C ARG A 293 -9.58 14.77 -4.14
N LEU A 294 -10.73 14.61 -4.80
CA LEU A 294 -10.99 13.49 -5.69
C LEU A 294 -10.10 13.52 -6.94
N GLN A 295 -9.93 14.69 -7.57
CA GLN A 295 -9.05 14.85 -8.73
C GLN A 295 -7.56 14.63 -8.38
N ARG A 296 -7.11 14.94 -7.15
CA ARG A 296 -5.74 14.59 -6.71
C ARG A 296 -5.57 13.09 -6.52
N ALA A 297 -6.57 12.42 -5.94
CA ALA A 297 -6.55 10.97 -5.80
C ALA A 297 -6.56 10.26 -7.16
N SER A 298 -7.36 10.73 -8.12
CA SER A 298 -7.32 10.18 -9.48
C SER A 298 -6.03 10.55 -10.23
N GLN A 299 -5.49 11.77 -10.10
CA GLN A 299 -4.18 12.14 -10.66
C GLN A 299 -3.08 11.20 -10.18
N PHE A 300 -3.05 10.89 -8.88
CA PHE A 300 -2.11 9.93 -8.31
C PHE A 300 -2.31 8.52 -8.91
N ALA A 301 -3.54 8.02 -8.97
CA ALA A 301 -3.84 6.72 -9.57
C ALA A 301 -3.43 6.64 -11.06
N PHE A 302 -3.69 7.69 -11.85
CA PHE A 302 -3.26 7.80 -13.24
C PHE A 302 -1.74 7.81 -13.37
N ALA A 303 -1.02 8.54 -12.52
CA ALA A 303 0.44 8.58 -12.52
C ALA A 303 1.04 7.21 -12.18
N GLN A 304 0.51 6.51 -11.17
CA GLN A 304 0.97 5.16 -10.79
C GLN A 304 0.64 4.11 -11.88
N GLY A 305 -0.57 4.14 -12.45
CA GLY A 305 -0.96 3.23 -13.54
C GLY A 305 -0.13 3.45 -14.81
N ALA A 306 0.19 4.69 -15.13
CA ALA A 306 1.09 5.04 -16.23
C ALA A 306 2.53 4.56 -15.97
N MET A 307 3.05 4.75 -14.75
CA MET A 307 4.37 4.28 -14.33
C MET A 307 4.48 2.75 -14.40
N PHE A 308 3.48 2.02 -13.90
CA PHE A 308 3.38 0.56 -14.04
C PHE A 308 3.41 0.11 -15.50
N THR A 309 2.55 0.72 -16.34
CA THR A 309 2.44 0.38 -17.77
C THR A 309 3.75 0.68 -18.51
N GLY A 310 4.40 1.80 -18.19
CA GLY A 310 5.70 2.18 -18.75
C GLY A 310 6.82 1.19 -18.42
N MET A 311 6.88 0.69 -17.17
CA MET A 311 7.86 -0.36 -16.82
C MET A 311 7.53 -1.72 -17.42
N MET A 312 6.25 -2.13 -17.47
CA MET A 312 5.87 -3.35 -18.19
C MET A 312 6.26 -3.27 -19.68
N ALA A 313 6.11 -2.11 -20.31
CA ALA A 313 6.56 -1.87 -21.68
C ALA A 313 8.10 -1.89 -21.80
N ALA A 314 8.82 -1.25 -20.88
CA ALA A 314 10.28 -1.30 -20.82
C ALA A 314 10.81 -2.72 -20.71
N HIS A 315 10.33 -3.49 -19.72
CA HIS A 315 10.75 -4.88 -19.50
C HIS A 315 10.53 -5.74 -20.75
N LYS A 316 9.37 -5.63 -21.42
CA LYS A 316 9.10 -6.37 -22.68
C LYS A 316 9.97 -5.92 -23.86
N LEU A 317 10.37 -4.65 -23.91
CA LEU A 317 11.29 -4.16 -24.94
C LEU A 317 12.73 -4.63 -24.66
N GLU A 318 13.16 -4.62 -23.40
CA GLU A 318 14.47 -5.15 -22.98
C GLU A 318 14.57 -6.66 -23.21
N GLU A 319 13.52 -7.43 -22.91
CA GLU A 319 13.45 -8.87 -23.21
C GLU A 319 13.60 -9.13 -24.72
N ARG A 320 12.84 -8.42 -25.56
CA ARG A 320 12.93 -8.53 -27.03
C ARG A 320 14.27 -8.09 -27.60
N ALA A 321 14.96 -7.17 -26.93
CA ALA A 321 16.31 -6.73 -27.30
C ALA A 321 17.42 -7.64 -26.76
N GLY A 322 17.10 -8.71 -26.01
CA GLY A 322 18.08 -9.58 -25.36
C GLY A 322 18.87 -8.90 -24.23
N LEU A 323 18.34 -7.79 -23.69
CA LEU A 323 18.94 -7.01 -22.60
C LEU A 323 18.43 -7.46 -21.22
N ARG A 324 17.28 -8.15 -21.16
CA ARG A 324 16.68 -8.71 -19.93
C ARG A 324 16.32 -10.19 -20.14
N PRO A 325 16.53 -11.08 -19.14
CA PRO A 325 15.99 -12.43 -19.16
C PRO A 325 14.45 -12.42 -19.20
N HIS A 326 13.84 -13.40 -19.86
CA HIS A 326 12.39 -13.55 -19.89
C HIS A 326 11.84 -13.95 -18.51
N VAL A 327 10.78 -13.26 -18.06
CA VAL A 327 10.10 -13.54 -16.78
C VAL A 327 8.62 -13.85 -17.05
N GLU A 328 8.12 -14.95 -16.49
CA GLU A 328 6.78 -15.43 -16.78
C GLU A 328 5.66 -14.60 -16.11
N GLY A 329 4.62 -14.27 -16.89
CA GLY A 329 3.28 -13.90 -16.43
C GLY A 329 3.18 -13.04 -15.15
N ALA A 330 2.69 -13.66 -14.07
CA ALA A 330 2.45 -13.00 -12.79
C ALA A 330 3.75 -12.53 -12.10
N THR A 331 4.86 -13.22 -12.35
CA THR A 331 6.18 -12.87 -11.81
C THR A 331 6.69 -11.57 -12.42
N ALA A 332 6.43 -11.32 -13.72
CA ALA A 332 6.77 -10.05 -14.38
C ALA A 332 5.98 -8.85 -13.81
N VAL A 333 4.72 -9.08 -13.39
CA VAL A 333 3.91 -8.07 -12.70
C VAL A 333 4.50 -7.75 -11.33
N VAL A 334 4.90 -8.77 -10.57
CA VAL A 334 5.51 -8.61 -9.24
C VAL A 334 6.89 -7.94 -9.31
N ASP A 335 7.74 -8.32 -10.26
CA ASP A 335 9.00 -7.62 -10.59
C ASP A 335 8.77 -6.13 -10.87
N THR A 336 7.74 -5.81 -11.65
CA THR A 336 7.40 -4.42 -11.99
C THR A 336 6.86 -3.64 -10.79
N LEU A 337 6.01 -4.24 -9.96
CA LEU A 337 5.53 -3.61 -8.73
C LEU A 337 6.67 -3.36 -7.74
N SER A 338 7.60 -4.31 -7.58
CA SER A 338 8.81 -4.11 -6.78
C SER A 338 9.68 -2.98 -7.34
N SER A 339 9.84 -2.92 -8.67
CA SER A 339 10.59 -1.85 -9.34
C SER A 339 9.95 -0.47 -9.13
N MET A 340 8.61 -0.37 -9.15
CA MET A 340 7.89 0.85 -8.80
C MET A 340 8.17 1.32 -7.37
N VAL A 341 8.11 0.39 -6.40
CA VAL A 341 8.36 0.70 -4.98
C VAL A 341 9.81 1.12 -4.77
N SER A 342 10.78 0.43 -5.41
CA SER A 342 12.19 0.81 -5.44
C SER A 342 12.43 2.22 -5.97
N LEU A 343 11.87 2.54 -7.15
CA LEU A 343 11.95 3.87 -7.76
C LEU A 343 11.32 4.97 -6.88
N GLY A 344 10.14 4.70 -6.31
CA GLY A 344 9.41 5.66 -5.50
C GLY A 344 10.13 5.99 -4.17
N VAL A 345 10.59 4.95 -3.46
CA VAL A 345 11.26 5.13 -2.17
C VAL A 345 12.70 5.62 -2.34
N GLY A 346 13.46 5.08 -3.29
CA GLY A 346 14.82 5.56 -3.61
C GLY A 346 14.81 7.02 -4.07
N GLY A 347 13.79 7.42 -4.85
CA GLY A 347 13.52 8.81 -5.18
C GLY A 347 13.30 9.66 -3.92
N HIS A 348 12.34 9.29 -3.05
CA HIS A 348 12.01 10.08 -1.85
C HIS A 348 13.16 10.18 -0.84
N LEU A 349 13.92 9.11 -0.63
CA LEU A 349 15.11 9.10 0.21
C LEU A 349 16.22 9.98 -0.37
N GLY A 350 16.45 9.90 -1.69
CA GLY A 350 17.42 10.73 -2.39
C GLY A 350 17.23 12.23 -2.20
N HIS A 351 15.97 12.71 -2.24
CA HIS A 351 15.66 14.12 -1.98
C HIS A 351 15.92 14.54 -0.53
N LYS A 352 15.80 13.63 0.45
CA LYS A 352 16.12 13.90 1.85
C LYS A 352 17.63 13.93 2.11
N VAL A 353 18.38 13.01 1.51
CA VAL A 353 19.85 12.89 1.69
C VAL A 353 20.60 14.11 1.12
N LEU A 354 20.14 14.70 0.02
CA LEU A 354 20.81 15.87 -0.60
C LEU A 354 20.45 17.23 0.02
N GLY A 355 19.56 17.26 1.01
CA GLY A 355 19.27 18.42 1.85
C GLY A 355 18.58 19.62 1.16
N LYS A 356 18.34 20.68 1.96
CA LYS A 356 17.52 21.85 1.58
C LYS A 356 17.99 22.54 0.29
N ARG A 357 19.30 22.58 0.00
CA ARG A 357 19.87 23.25 -1.19
C ARG A 357 19.48 22.58 -2.51
N PHE A 358 19.49 21.25 -2.58
CA PHE A 358 19.11 20.53 -3.80
C PHE A 358 17.60 20.63 -4.08
N ALA A 359 16.77 20.60 -3.02
CA ALA A 359 15.34 20.84 -3.13
C ALA A 359 15.01 22.25 -3.66
N ALA A 360 15.70 23.29 -3.14
CA ALA A 360 15.54 24.66 -3.62
C ALA A 360 15.94 24.80 -5.11
N PHE A 361 17.06 24.19 -5.51
CA PHE A 361 17.51 24.14 -6.91
C PHE A 361 16.49 23.48 -7.85
N GLN A 362 15.93 22.32 -7.46
CA GLN A 362 14.87 21.67 -8.24
C GLN A 362 13.60 22.54 -8.34
N GLN A 363 13.19 23.17 -7.24
CA GLN A 363 12.03 24.05 -7.20
C GLN A 363 12.21 25.26 -8.12
N GLU A 364 13.39 25.89 -8.11
CA GLU A 364 13.74 27.01 -8.98
C GLU A 364 13.67 26.63 -10.47
N ILE A 365 14.25 25.48 -10.85
CA ILE A 365 14.19 24.96 -12.22
C ILE A 365 12.74 24.65 -12.62
N GLY A 366 11.96 24.03 -11.73
CA GLY A 366 10.54 23.76 -11.97
C GLY A 366 9.72 25.02 -12.21
N ILE A 367 9.99 26.10 -11.46
CA ILE A 367 9.38 27.42 -11.65
C ILE A 367 9.77 28.01 -13.02
N ARG A 368 11.07 28.03 -13.35
CA ARG A 368 11.57 28.52 -14.65
C ARG A 368 10.94 27.74 -15.83
N ALA A 369 10.89 26.42 -15.76
CA ALA A 369 10.26 25.57 -16.77
C ALA A 369 8.77 25.86 -16.95
N ASN A 370 8.04 26.14 -15.87
CA ASN A 370 6.62 26.50 -15.90
C ASN A 370 6.39 27.90 -16.51
N ILE A 371 7.25 28.87 -16.20
CA ILE A 371 7.22 30.21 -16.79
C ILE A 371 7.40 30.14 -18.32
N TYR A 372 8.44 29.45 -18.79
CA TYR A 372 8.65 29.27 -20.24
C TYR A 372 7.54 28.46 -20.90
N GLY A 373 7.03 27.41 -20.23
CA GLY A 373 5.89 26.62 -20.70
C GLY A 373 4.65 27.48 -20.96
N LYS A 374 4.24 28.28 -19.97
CA LYS A 374 3.08 29.19 -20.11
C LYS A 374 3.25 30.20 -21.24
N ALA A 375 4.44 30.80 -21.39
CA ALA A 375 4.73 31.74 -22.48
C ALA A 375 4.60 31.08 -23.88
N LEU A 376 5.00 29.80 -23.99
CA LEU A 376 4.89 29.00 -25.21
C LEU A 376 3.46 28.55 -25.54
N ASP A 377 2.56 28.54 -24.54
CA ASP A 377 1.14 28.21 -24.71
C ASP A 377 0.30 29.44 -25.11
N SER A 378 0.70 30.64 -24.68
CA SER A 378 -0.01 31.90 -24.94
C SER A 378 0.28 32.55 -26.30
N ALA A 379 1.29 32.08 -27.03
CA ALA A 379 1.69 32.66 -28.31
C ALA A 379 0.80 32.16 -29.48
N PRO A 380 0.48 33.04 -30.46
CA PRO A 380 -0.43 32.69 -31.56
C PRO A 380 0.14 31.56 -32.43
N ARG A 381 -0.73 30.62 -32.80
CA ARG A 381 -0.42 29.53 -33.72
C ARG A 381 -0.70 30.00 -35.14
N SER A 382 0.26 29.88 -36.06
CA SER A 382 -0.07 29.90 -37.48
C SER A 382 -0.93 28.68 -37.80
N GLY A 383 -2.07 28.88 -38.45
CA GLY A 383 -2.90 27.77 -38.86
C GLY A 383 -2.31 27.09 -40.09
N ASP A 384 -1.78 25.87 -39.94
CA ASP A 384 -2.14 24.83 -40.89
C ASP A 384 -1.95 23.38 -40.38
N LYS A 385 -2.84 22.51 -40.87
CA LYS A 385 -2.91 21.04 -40.78
C LYS A 385 -3.09 20.36 -39.41
N SER A 386 -4.02 19.40 -39.38
CA SER A 386 -4.36 18.62 -38.20
C SER A 386 -3.51 17.34 -38.07
N PRO A 387 -3.38 16.74 -36.86
CA PRO A 387 -2.58 15.52 -36.65
C PRO A 387 -2.99 14.32 -37.52
N VAL A 388 -4.27 14.23 -37.90
CA VAL A 388 -4.81 13.16 -38.74
C VAL A 388 -4.33 13.30 -40.20
N GLN A 389 -4.20 14.53 -40.69
CA GLN A 389 -3.70 14.81 -42.05
C GLN A 389 -2.21 14.46 -42.19
N TRP A 390 -1.42 14.62 -41.12
CA TRP A 390 -0.01 14.22 -41.13
C TRP A 390 0.16 12.70 -41.27
N LEU A 391 -0.54 11.91 -40.45
CA LEU A 391 -0.46 10.44 -40.50
C LEU A 391 -0.88 9.87 -41.88
N GLY A 392 -1.89 10.49 -42.52
CA GLY A 392 -2.28 10.15 -43.89
C GLY A 392 -1.23 10.53 -44.94
N SER A 393 -0.58 11.69 -44.78
CA SER A 393 0.44 12.18 -45.73
C SER A 393 1.78 11.44 -45.67
N VAL A 394 2.13 10.81 -44.54
CA VAL A 394 3.36 10.00 -44.42
C VAL A 394 3.24 8.68 -45.20
N LEU A 395 2.02 8.17 -45.41
CA LEU A 395 1.76 6.95 -46.16
C LEU A 395 1.64 7.16 -47.68
N GLN A 396 1.69 8.41 -48.18
CA GLN A 396 1.58 8.73 -49.60
C GLN A 396 2.70 9.70 -50.00
N GLY A 397 3.69 9.20 -50.73
CA GLY A 397 4.90 9.93 -51.15
C GLY A 397 4.63 11.18 -52.00
N PRO A 398 5.62 12.08 -52.11
CA PRO A 398 5.41 13.46 -52.54
C PRO A 398 5.10 13.60 -54.04
N ARG A 399 4.22 14.57 -54.37
CA ARG A 399 4.10 15.18 -55.69
C ARG A 399 4.26 16.70 -55.58
N LEU A 400 4.81 17.31 -56.63
CA LEU A 400 5.35 18.68 -56.64
C LEU A 400 4.35 19.75 -57.13
N ALA A 401 4.43 20.94 -56.49
CA ALA A 401 4.01 22.27 -56.98
C ALA A 401 2.49 22.47 -57.27
N THR A 402 1.91 23.68 -57.38
CA THR A 402 2.41 25.07 -57.57
C THR A 402 1.66 26.11 -56.70
N ALA A 403 2.12 27.37 -56.71
CA ALA A 403 1.61 28.49 -55.88
C ALA A 403 0.36 29.23 -56.45
N GLY A 404 -0.32 30.02 -55.59
CA GLY A 404 -1.34 31.01 -55.98
C GLY A 404 -2.14 31.60 -54.78
N ALA A 405 -2.07 32.91 -54.58
CA ALA A 405 -2.90 33.72 -53.64
C ALA A 405 -3.84 34.65 -54.47
N PRO A 406 -4.69 35.60 -53.95
CA PRO A 406 -4.81 36.10 -52.56
C PRO A 406 -6.24 36.53 -52.03
N LEU A 407 -6.26 36.93 -50.75
CA LEU A 407 -7.06 37.94 -50.00
C LEU A 407 -8.38 38.60 -50.50
N ALA A 408 -9.40 38.60 -49.62
CA ALA A 408 -10.42 39.65 -49.34
C ALA A 408 -11.24 39.25 -48.08
N ALA A 409 -11.98 40.07 -47.31
CA ALA A 409 -11.94 41.48 -46.89
C ALA A 409 -12.89 41.68 -45.66
N MET A 410 -12.82 42.82 -44.97
CA MET A 410 -13.67 43.22 -43.80
C MET A 410 -15.02 43.83 -44.26
N ALA A 411 -16.13 43.95 -43.50
CA ALA A 411 -16.67 43.50 -42.18
C ALA A 411 -18.21 43.88 -42.20
N PRO A 412 -19.04 44.08 -41.12
CA PRO A 412 -18.98 43.78 -39.67
C PRO A 412 -20.27 43.05 -39.13
N ARG A 413 -20.53 43.08 -37.80
CA ARG A 413 -21.70 42.48 -37.09
C ARG A 413 -23.00 43.32 -37.20
N PRO A 414 -24.16 42.69 -36.93
CA PRO A 414 -25.27 43.28 -36.17
C PRO A 414 -25.49 42.58 -34.81
N GLU A 415 -26.36 43.16 -33.98
CA GLU A 415 -26.55 42.85 -32.55
C GLU A 415 -27.78 41.96 -32.23
N ALA A 416 -27.78 41.47 -31.00
CA ALA A 416 -28.88 40.98 -30.15
C ALA A 416 -30.29 40.71 -30.74
N GLU A 417 -30.79 39.49 -30.50
CA GLU A 417 -32.15 39.30 -29.95
C GLU A 417 -32.25 38.00 -29.12
N GLY A 418 -33.30 37.92 -28.28
CA GLY A 418 -33.29 37.10 -27.05
C GLY A 418 -33.51 35.59 -27.20
N LYS A 419 -33.05 34.84 -26.19
CA LYS A 419 -33.42 33.42 -25.97
C LYS A 419 -34.38 33.31 -24.79
N ARG A 420 -35.48 32.57 -25.01
CA ARG A 420 -36.36 32.06 -23.95
C ARG A 420 -35.89 30.68 -23.51
N ASP A 421 -35.98 30.40 -22.23
CA ASP A 421 -35.73 29.07 -21.67
C ASP A 421 -36.89 28.11 -21.99
N HIS A 422 -36.53 26.87 -22.34
CA HIS A 422 -37.49 25.77 -22.45
C HIS A 422 -37.28 24.79 -21.28
N VAL A 423 -38.08 24.97 -20.23
CA VAL A 423 -38.27 23.96 -19.19
C VAL A 423 -39.33 22.97 -19.68
N LEU A 424 -38.98 21.69 -19.75
CA LEU A 424 -39.89 20.62 -20.12
C LEU A 424 -40.59 20.08 -18.86
N MET A 425 -41.80 20.58 -18.61
CA MET A 425 -42.77 19.95 -17.70
C MET A 425 -43.54 18.84 -18.45
N MET A 426 -43.80 17.72 -17.77
CA MET A 426 -44.65 16.63 -18.24
C MET A 426 -45.39 16.00 -17.05
N GLU A 427 -46.51 16.58 -16.67
CA GLU A 427 -47.67 15.84 -16.18
C GLU A 427 -48.54 15.52 -17.41
N GLY A 428 -49.28 14.42 -17.51
CA GLY A 428 -49.46 13.27 -16.63
C GLY A 428 -50.64 12.44 -17.18
N ARG A 429 -50.70 11.14 -16.93
CA ARG A 429 -51.93 10.35 -17.18
C ARG A 429 -51.97 9.07 -16.36
N GLU A 430 -53.08 8.88 -15.66
CA GLU A 430 -53.49 7.60 -15.08
C GLU A 430 -54.05 6.69 -16.17
N ASP A 431 -53.74 5.40 -16.14
CA ASP A 431 -54.58 4.33 -16.67
C ASP A 431 -54.22 3.03 -15.92
N GLY A 432 -55.22 2.28 -15.44
CA GLY A 432 -55.03 1.18 -14.49
C GLY A 432 -55.01 -0.22 -15.11
N GLY A 433 -54.43 -1.20 -14.39
CA GLY A 433 -54.67 -2.62 -14.67
C GLY A 433 -53.53 -3.59 -14.25
N GLY A 434 -53.88 -4.57 -13.41
CA GLY A 434 -53.21 -5.89 -13.38
C GLY A 434 -51.95 -6.06 -12.51
N LEU A 435 -52.14 -6.61 -11.30
CA LEU A 435 -51.08 -7.29 -10.53
C LEU A 435 -51.14 -8.81 -10.77
N PRO A 436 -49.99 -9.47 -10.97
CA PRO A 436 -49.68 -10.68 -10.19
C PRO A 436 -48.16 -10.86 -9.92
N PRO A 437 -47.74 -11.85 -9.12
CA PRO A 437 -48.11 -12.07 -7.73
C PRO A 437 -46.89 -11.91 -6.80
N SER A 438 -47.11 -11.49 -5.55
CA SER A 438 -46.05 -11.42 -4.54
C SER A 438 -45.75 -12.81 -3.94
N SER A 439 -44.52 -13.29 -4.11
CA SER A 439 -44.00 -14.45 -3.36
C SER A 439 -43.77 -14.06 -1.90
N GLY A 440 -44.52 -14.66 -0.98
CA GLY A 440 -44.60 -14.20 0.40
C GLY A 440 -43.35 -14.42 1.26
N GLY A 441 -42.93 -13.37 1.96
CA GLY A 441 -42.24 -13.48 3.24
C GLY A 441 -43.24 -13.28 4.37
N ARG A 442 -43.32 -14.20 5.34
CA ARG A 442 -44.26 -14.10 6.47
C ARG A 442 -43.92 -12.89 7.35
N PRO A 443 -44.89 -12.06 7.75
CA PRO A 443 -44.77 -11.28 8.99
C PRO A 443 -44.73 -12.25 10.17
N LEU A 444 -43.91 -11.97 11.18
CA LEU A 444 -43.88 -12.72 12.43
C LEU A 444 -45.15 -12.40 13.25
N GLY A 445 -46.23 -13.10 12.95
CA GLY A 445 -47.47 -13.10 13.72
C GLY A 445 -47.33 -13.96 14.98
N GLY A 446 -46.64 -13.44 15.99
CA GLY A 446 -46.71 -13.94 17.37
C GLY A 446 -47.72 -13.11 18.16
N SER A 447 -48.95 -13.61 18.32
CA SER A 447 -49.99 -12.94 19.10
C SER A 447 -49.87 -13.28 20.59
N GLU A 448 -49.07 -12.50 21.32
CA GLU A 448 -49.18 -12.40 22.78
C GLU A 448 -50.15 -11.28 23.21
N PRO A 449 -50.65 -11.27 24.46
CA PRO A 449 -51.77 -10.43 24.86
C PRO A 449 -51.52 -8.94 24.60
N GLY A 450 -52.22 -8.39 23.62
CA GLY A 450 -51.97 -7.04 23.14
C GLY A 450 -52.31 -5.99 24.19
N PHE A 451 -51.30 -5.41 24.83
CA PHE A 451 -51.43 -4.09 25.46
C PHE A 451 -52.06 -3.14 24.44
N ALA A 452 -53.18 -2.51 24.81
CA ALA A 452 -53.79 -1.47 24.01
C ALA A 452 -52.73 -0.39 23.71
N ARG A 453 -52.64 0.04 22.45
CA ARG A 453 -51.65 1.03 22.00
C ARG A 453 -52.36 2.32 21.65
N THR A 454 -51.87 3.41 22.23
CA THR A 454 -52.43 4.74 22.08
C THR A 454 -51.40 5.67 21.44
N TRP A 455 -51.85 6.84 20.96
CA TRP A 455 -50.98 7.84 20.35
C TRP A 455 -50.45 8.81 21.41
N LEU A 456 -49.14 8.90 21.55
CA LEU A 456 -48.45 9.98 22.24
C LEU A 456 -48.05 11.05 21.22
N GLU A 457 -48.40 12.30 21.53
CA GLU A 457 -48.06 13.48 20.76
C GLU A 457 -46.72 14.06 21.25
N LEU A 458 -45.68 14.00 20.42
CA LEU A 458 -44.40 14.64 20.66
C LEU A 458 -44.44 16.07 20.08
N ALA A 459 -45.00 17.01 20.85
CA ALA A 459 -45.01 18.42 20.49
C ALA A 459 -43.60 19.04 20.58
N HIS A 460 -43.22 19.83 19.58
CA HIS A 460 -41.97 20.60 19.50
C HIS A 460 -42.24 21.99 18.87
N GLU A 461 -41.27 22.90 18.89
CA GLU A 461 -41.48 24.34 18.55
C GLU A 461 -42.14 24.63 17.20
N LYS A 462 -42.06 23.69 16.25
CA LYS A 462 -42.50 23.86 14.85
C LYS A 462 -43.46 22.78 14.36
N GLY A 463 -43.99 21.94 15.24
CA GLY A 463 -44.91 20.86 14.84
C GLY A 463 -45.16 19.80 15.91
N THR A 464 -45.82 18.72 15.51
CA THR A 464 -46.16 17.60 16.38
C THR A 464 -45.87 16.27 15.68
N THR A 465 -45.05 15.42 16.30
CA THR A 465 -44.75 14.08 15.81
C THR A 465 -45.50 13.04 16.64
N HIS A 466 -46.36 12.26 16.00
CA HIS A 466 -47.16 11.25 16.71
C HIS A 466 -46.42 9.91 16.76
N ILE A 467 -46.37 9.27 17.93
CA ILE A 467 -45.88 7.91 18.09
C ILE A 467 -46.91 7.01 18.79
N LYS A 468 -46.91 5.71 18.49
CA LYS A 468 -47.65 4.74 19.30
C LYS A 468 -46.86 4.41 20.56
N VAL A 469 -47.55 4.20 21.68
CA VAL A 469 -46.99 3.69 22.95
C VAL A 469 -48.00 2.74 23.61
N PRO A 470 -47.57 1.81 24.49
CA PRO A 470 -48.50 1.07 25.33
C PRO A 470 -49.31 2.03 26.21
N GLU A 471 -50.63 1.85 26.24
CA GLU A 471 -51.56 2.74 26.97
C GLU A 471 -51.26 2.78 28.47
N SER A 472 -50.87 1.65 29.05
CA SER A 472 -50.39 1.52 30.43
C SER A 472 -49.15 2.35 30.77
N LEU A 473 -48.39 2.81 29.76
CA LEU A 473 -47.18 3.61 29.91
C LEU A 473 -47.35 5.05 29.42
N LEU A 474 -48.53 5.45 28.92
CA LEU A 474 -48.74 6.78 28.35
C LEU A 474 -48.39 7.94 29.32
N PRO A 475 -48.76 7.91 30.61
CA PRO A 475 -48.41 9.00 31.54
C PRO A 475 -46.89 9.16 31.71
N GLN A 476 -46.18 8.05 31.88
CA GLN A 476 -44.72 8.02 32.03
C GLN A 476 -44.02 8.43 30.73
N ALA A 477 -44.49 7.92 29.60
CA ALA A 477 -43.98 8.24 28.27
C ALA A 477 -44.09 9.74 27.96
N LYS A 478 -45.22 10.37 28.34
CA LYS A 478 -45.41 11.82 28.26
C LYS A 478 -44.47 12.58 29.21
N GLY A 479 -44.38 12.18 30.48
CA GLY A 479 -43.50 12.80 31.47
C GLY A 479 -42.00 12.69 31.15
N LEU A 480 -41.59 11.73 30.31
CA LEU A 480 -40.25 11.70 29.71
C LEU A 480 -40.09 12.75 28.61
N TRP A 481 -41.09 12.95 27.73
CA TRP A 481 -41.02 13.96 26.66
C TRP A 481 -41.08 15.41 27.17
N GLU A 482 -41.59 15.64 28.37
CA GLU A 482 -41.52 16.93 29.06
C GLU A 482 -40.08 17.33 29.44
N LYS A 483 -39.14 16.36 29.49
CA LYS A 483 -37.70 16.58 29.78
C LYS A 483 -36.84 16.75 28.51
N ARG A 484 -37.47 16.99 27.36
CA ARG A 484 -36.76 17.19 26.09
C ARG A 484 -35.84 18.41 26.10
N PRO A 485 -34.78 18.43 25.26
CA PRO A 485 -34.04 19.65 24.96
C PRO A 485 -34.97 20.80 24.55
N ALA A 486 -34.60 22.04 24.88
CA ALA A 486 -35.37 23.21 24.48
C ALA A 486 -35.32 23.41 22.95
N GLU A 487 -34.11 23.40 22.39
CA GLU A 487 -33.88 23.46 20.95
C GLU A 487 -33.95 22.05 20.34
N LEU A 488 -34.88 21.85 19.39
CA LEU A 488 -34.97 20.64 18.58
C LEU A 488 -35.01 20.98 17.09
N GLY A 489 -34.27 20.20 16.30
CA GLY A 489 -34.38 20.22 14.85
C GLY A 489 -35.75 19.72 14.35
N GLU A 490 -36.10 20.11 13.13
CA GLU A 490 -37.41 19.83 12.51
C GLU A 490 -37.52 18.40 11.96
N LYS A 491 -36.40 17.69 11.79
CA LYS A 491 -36.42 16.39 11.10
C LYS A 491 -36.91 15.29 12.05
N PRO A 492 -37.69 14.30 11.56
CA PRO A 492 -38.12 13.16 12.36
C PRO A 492 -36.98 12.39 13.04
N VAL A 493 -35.78 12.37 12.45
CA VAL A 493 -34.57 11.75 13.03
C VAL A 493 -34.06 12.49 14.27
N GLU A 494 -34.22 13.81 14.34
CA GLU A 494 -33.78 14.63 15.48
C GLU A 494 -34.80 14.49 16.62
N ILE A 495 -36.10 14.54 16.32
CA ILE A 495 -37.20 14.42 17.28
C ILE A 495 -37.26 13.01 17.89
N LEU A 496 -37.33 11.98 17.04
CA LEU A 496 -37.41 10.59 17.51
C LEU A 496 -36.08 10.12 18.11
N GLY A 497 -34.94 10.67 17.65
CA GLY A 497 -33.63 10.40 18.24
C GLY A 497 -33.48 10.99 19.65
N ALA A 498 -33.94 12.23 19.86
CA ALA A 498 -33.99 12.83 21.19
C ALA A 498 -34.90 12.04 22.14
N TYR A 499 -36.06 11.55 21.66
CA TYR A 499 -36.93 10.74 22.51
C TYR A 499 -36.36 9.34 22.79
N LEU A 500 -35.75 8.69 21.80
CA LEU A 500 -35.03 7.42 21.97
C LEU A 500 -33.96 7.56 23.07
N LYS A 501 -33.19 8.64 23.05
CA LYS A 501 -32.21 8.96 24.09
C LYS A 501 -32.85 9.15 25.47
N LEU A 502 -33.95 9.91 25.59
CA LEU A 502 -34.64 10.11 26.87
C LEU A 502 -35.13 8.79 27.49
N VAL A 503 -35.63 7.86 26.68
CA VAL A 503 -36.07 6.54 27.15
C VAL A 503 -34.86 5.64 27.48
N ALA A 504 -33.78 5.71 26.70
CA ALA A 504 -32.54 4.99 26.97
C ALA A 504 -31.85 5.46 28.26
N ASP A 505 -31.85 6.77 28.53
CA ASP A 505 -31.26 7.38 29.74
C ASP A 505 -32.11 7.15 31.00
N ALA A 506 -33.39 6.78 30.88
CA ALA A 506 -34.31 6.55 32.01
C ALA A 506 -34.04 5.25 32.80
N LYS A 507 -32.82 4.72 32.77
CA LYS A 507 -32.42 3.50 33.51
C LYS A 507 -32.58 3.73 35.02
N GLY A 508 -33.10 2.72 35.72
CA GLY A 508 -33.40 2.81 37.16
C GLY A 508 -34.60 3.69 37.52
N SER A 509 -35.38 4.20 36.55
CA SER A 509 -36.64 4.91 36.84
C SER A 509 -37.63 3.99 37.55
N LYS A 510 -37.99 4.36 38.79
CA LYS A 510 -38.99 3.63 39.60
C LYS A 510 -40.40 3.71 38.99
N ASP A 511 -40.70 4.77 38.26
CA ASP A 511 -42.05 5.06 37.73
C ASP A 511 -42.37 4.29 36.44
N LEU A 512 -41.35 3.98 35.62
CA LEU A 512 -41.49 3.09 34.46
C LEU A 512 -41.25 1.62 34.82
N GLY A 513 -40.37 1.34 35.79
CA GLY A 513 -39.79 0.02 35.97
C GLY A 513 -38.90 -0.41 34.80
N GLU A 514 -38.16 -1.51 34.97
CA GLU A 514 -37.20 -1.95 33.95
C GLU A 514 -37.87 -2.52 32.70
N SER A 515 -38.86 -3.43 32.84
CA SER A 515 -39.60 -3.96 31.68
C SER A 515 -40.36 -2.85 30.97
N GLY A 516 -41.10 -2.00 31.69
CA GLY A 516 -41.86 -0.91 31.07
C GLY A 516 -40.97 0.06 30.27
N ARG A 517 -39.76 0.37 30.76
CA ARG A 517 -38.77 1.14 29.98
C ARG A 517 -38.32 0.38 28.73
N LEU A 518 -38.01 -0.91 28.82
CA LEU A 518 -37.58 -1.71 27.66
C LEU A 518 -38.69 -1.86 26.61
N ASP A 519 -39.93 -2.06 27.05
CA ASP A 519 -41.10 -2.18 26.18
C ASP A 519 -41.40 -0.85 25.45
N LEU A 520 -41.24 0.30 26.14
CA LEU A 520 -41.29 1.63 25.53
C LEU A 520 -40.11 1.87 24.58
N LEU A 521 -38.89 1.48 24.96
CA LEU A 521 -37.67 1.65 24.17
C LEU A 521 -37.78 0.90 22.83
N GLY A 522 -38.30 -0.33 22.85
CA GLY A 522 -38.53 -1.13 21.65
C GLY A 522 -39.54 -0.50 20.70
N GLU A 523 -40.65 0.05 21.20
CA GLU A 523 -41.67 0.72 20.38
C GLU A 523 -41.14 2.05 19.80
N VAL A 524 -40.38 2.83 20.58
CA VAL A 524 -39.75 4.08 20.10
C VAL A 524 -38.67 3.79 19.05
N LEU A 525 -37.80 2.80 19.27
CA LEU A 525 -36.80 2.36 18.31
C LEU A 525 -37.46 1.86 17.00
N THR A 526 -38.48 1.00 17.10
CA THR A 526 -39.23 0.50 15.94
C THR A 526 -39.78 1.66 15.11
N GLN A 527 -40.33 2.69 15.75
CA GLN A 527 -40.86 3.85 15.05
C GLN A 527 -39.78 4.81 14.55
N PHE A 528 -38.62 4.89 15.18
CA PHE A 528 -37.44 5.57 14.65
C PHE A 528 -36.98 4.91 13.35
N GLU A 529 -36.85 3.58 13.33
CA GLU A 529 -36.49 2.83 12.12
C GLU A 529 -37.53 3.00 11.00
N LEU A 530 -38.83 2.92 11.32
CA LEU A 530 -39.91 3.08 10.33
C LEU A 530 -40.07 4.51 9.81
N LYS A 531 -40.05 5.53 10.68
CA LYS A 531 -40.41 6.92 10.32
C LYS A 531 -39.21 7.80 9.97
N ALA A 532 -38.10 7.65 10.70
CA ALA A 532 -36.89 8.43 10.47
C ALA A 532 -35.96 7.74 9.45
N LEU A 533 -35.68 6.45 9.63
CA LEU A 533 -34.73 5.74 8.74
C LEU A 533 -35.36 5.28 7.42
N LYS A 534 -36.63 4.86 7.43
CA LYS A 534 -37.40 4.44 6.24
C LYS A 534 -36.69 3.34 5.42
N GLY A 535 -36.04 2.40 6.11
CA GLY A 535 -35.27 1.31 5.50
C GLY A 535 -33.87 1.70 4.98
N ASN A 536 -33.44 2.94 5.17
CA ASN A 536 -32.06 3.38 4.93
C ASN A 536 -31.21 3.18 6.20
N ASP A 537 -29.89 3.19 6.05
CA ASP A 537 -28.96 3.08 7.17
C ASP A 537 -28.86 4.39 7.99
N ILE A 538 -28.66 4.27 9.31
CA ILE A 538 -28.58 5.42 10.20
C ILE A 538 -27.41 6.36 9.87
N HIS A 539 -26.26 5.85 9.40
CA HIS A 539 -25.12 6.68 8.99
C HIS A 539 -25.44 7.51 7.75
N ALA A 540 -26.32 7.03 6.87
CA ALA A 540 -26.79 7.78 5.71
C ALA A 540 -27.77 8.91 6.11
N VAL A 541 -28.71 8.62 7.01
CA VAL A 541 -29.76 9.58 7.44
C VAL A 541 -29.23 10.66 8.39
N THR A 542 -28.28 10.31 9.26
CA THR A 542 -27.66 11.25 10.22
C THR A 542 -26.49 12.05 9.64
N ARG A 543 -26.12 11.81 8.38
CA ARG A 543 -24.94 12.42 7.75
C ARG A 543 -25.01 13.94 7.74
N GLY A 544 -24.06 14.57 8.42
CA GLY A 544 -23.93 16.04 8.46
C GLY A 544 -24.87 16.73 9.44
N LEU A 545 -25.55 15.98 10.33
CA LEU A 545 -26.20 16.56 11.50
C LEU A 545 -25.15 16.84 12.59
N PRO A 546 -25.27 17.95 13.36
CA PRO A 546 -24.31 18.30 14.41
C PRO A 546 -24.27 17.28 15.56
N ASN A 547 -25.40 16.64 15.85
CA ASN A 547 -25.56 15.60 16.88
C ASN A 547 -25.40 14.16 16.33
N GLN A 548 -24.79 13.97 15.16
CA GLN A 548 -24.66 12.65 14.53
C GLN A 548 -24.08 11.58 15.46
N ALA A 549 -23.01 11.90 16.21
CA ALA A 549 -22.38 10.95 17.14
C ALA A 549 -23.32 10.46 18.25
N GLU A 550 -24.15 11.36 18.79
CA GLU A 550 -25.12 11.07 19.85
C GLU A 550 -26.26 10.19 19.33
N LEU A 551 -26.81 10.52 18.17
CA LEU A 551 -27.85 9.73 17.51
C LEU A 551 -27.39 8.29 17.20
N LEU A 552 -26.15 8.14 16.72
CA LEU A 552 -25.55 6.82 16.47
C LEU A 552 -25.41 6.01 17.77
N ARG A 553 -24.88 6.64 18.83
CA ARG A 553 -24.73 5.99 20.14
C ARG A 553 -26.08 5.55 20.70
N SER A 554 -27.05 6.45 20.82
CA SER A 554 -28.37 6.13 21.38
C SER A 554 -29.07 5.02 20.59
N TYR A 555 -28.93 4.99 19.26
CA TYR A 555 -29.48 3.92 18.42
C TYR A 555 -28.79 2.57 18.66
N TYR A 556 -27.46 2.49 18.60
CA TYR A 556 -26.75 1.21 18.75
C TYR A 556 -26.75 0.67 20.18
N GLU A 557 -26.74 1.54 21.21
CA GLU A 557 -26.94 1.14 22.61
C GLU A 557 -28.36 0.59 22.83
N SER A 558 -29.40 1.26 22.30
CA SER A 558 -30.78 0.76 22.41
C SER A 558 -30.96 -0.59 21.74
N LYS A 559 -30.34 -0.81 20.58
CA LYS A 559 -30.36 -2.11 19.87
C LYS A 559 -29.62 -3.20 20.62
N ALA A 560 -28.47 -2.88 21.22
CA ALA A 560 -27.72 -3.84 22.05
C ALA A 560 -28.52 -4.22 23.29
N GLU A 561 -29.06 -3.24 24.02
CA GLU A 561 -29.84 -3.45 25.24
C GLU A 561 -31.12 -4.26 25.01
N LEU A 562 -31.86 -4.00 23.92
CA LEU A 562 -33.07 -4.77 23.58
C LEU A 562 -32.74 -6.21 23.13
N PHE A 563 -31.60 -6.41 22.47
CA PHE A 563 -31.11 -7.75 22.12
C PHE A 563 -30.67 -8.55 23.35
N GLU A 564 -29.91 -7.94 24.27
CA GLU A 564 -29.49 -8.54 25.54
C GLU A 564 -30.68 -8.88 26.45
N ALA A 565 -31.72 -8.03 26.46
CA ALA A 565 -32.96 -8.28 27.19
C ALA A 565 -33.91 -9.31 26.52
N GLY A 566 -33.53 -9.88 25.36
CA GLY A 566 -34.39 -10.80 24.60
C GLY A 566 -35.69 -10.17 24.10
N ARG A 567 -35.72 -8.84 23.92
CA ARG A 567 -36.87 -8.06 23.44
C ARG A 567 -36.83 -7.74 21.95
N SER A 568 -35.67 -7.94 21.30
CA SER A 568 -35.52 -7.82 19.85
C SER A 568 -34.50 -8.83 19.31
N ASP A 569 -34.74 -9.34 18.11
CA ASP A 569 -33.67 -9.98 17.32
C ASP A 569 -32.58 -8.96 16.94
N ARG A 570 -31.44 -9.43 16.42
CA ARG A 570 -30.36 -8.54 15.88
C ARG A 570 -30.82 -7.62 14.74
N GLY A 571 -32.01 -7.86 14.18
CA GLY A 571 -32.59 -7.14 13.05
C GLY A 571 -32.02 -7.59 11.70
N GLN A 572 -32.69 -7.22 10.61
CA GLN A 572 -32.11 -7.36 9.28
C GLN A 572 -31.10 -6.22 9.05
N PRO A 573 -29.89 -6.50 8.55
CA PRO A 573 -28.91 -5.46 8.26
C PRO A 573 -29.32 -4.57 7.10
N GLY A 574 -28.86 -3.32 7.12
CA GLY A 574 -29.12 -2.34 6.06
C GLY A 574 -28.56 -2.79 4.70
N ARG A 575 -29.36 -2.69 3.64
CA ARG A 575 -28.93 -3.06 2.28
C ARG A 575 -27.99 -2.00 1.70
N SER A 576 -26.70 -2.33 1.59
CA SER A 576 -25.70 -1.46 0.98
C SER A 576 -25.68 -1.62 -0.55
N ALA A 577 -26.15 -0.60 -1.26
CA ALA A 577 -26.11 -0.55 -2.73
C ALA A 577 -24.69 -0.74 -3.32
N LEU A 578 -23.65 -0.28 -2.59
CA LEU A 578 -22.25 -0.50 -2.97
C LEU A 578 -21.86 -1.97 -2.89
N PHE A 579 -22.30 -2.67 -1.84
CA PHE A 579 -21.98 -4.10 -1.65
C PHE A 579 -22.82 -4.98 -2.58
N GLU A 580 -24.05 -4.59 -2.91
CA GLU A 580 -24.82 -5.24 -3.97
C GLU A 580 -24.17 -5.06 -5.35
N ALA A 581 -23.65 -3.87 -5.67
CA ALA A 581 -22.89 -3.64 -6.90
C ALA A 581 -21.61 -4.50 -6.94
N ALA A 582 -20.91 -4.65 -5.81
CA ALA A 582 -19.73 -5.51 -5.71
C ALA A 582 -20.06 -7.01 -5.87
N ALA A 583 -21.09 -7.49 -5.18
CA ALA A 583 -21.56 -8.87 -5.26
C ALA A 583 -22.07 -9.24 -6.68
N THR A 584 -22.74 -8.30 -7.36
CA THR A 584 -23.20 -8.48 -8.76
C THR A 584 -22.12 -8.18 -9.81
N GLY A 585 -20.87 -7.96 -9.41
CA GLY A 585 -19.74 -7.71 -10.33
C GLY A 585 -19.77 -6.36 -11.06
N ARG A 586 -20.75 -5.48 -10.75
CA ARG A 586 -20.86 -4.11 -11.29
C ARG A 586 -19.85 -3.14 -10.68
N ALA A 587 -19.21 -3.50 -9.56
CA ALA A 587 -18.12 -2.77 -8.94
C ALA A 587 -17.01 -3.73 -8.47
N GLY A 588 -15.77 -3.25 -8.45
CA GLY A 588 -14.65 -3.93 -7.80
C GLY A 588 -14.19 -3.12 -6.58
N LEU A 589 -14.23 -3.72 -5.39
CA LEU A 589 -13.77 -3.07 -4.16
C LEU A 589 -12.34 -3.48 -3.84
N PHE A 590 -11.54 -2.53 -3.35
CA PHE A 590 -10.23 -2.79 -2.75
C PHE A 590 -10.20 -2.17 -1.35
N ALA A 591 -9.73 -2.93 -0.36
CA ALA A 591 -9.53 -2.43 0.99
C ALA A 591 -8.12 -1.79 1.09
N GLN A 592 -8.03 -0.59 1.65
CA GLN A 592 -6.75 0.07 1.91
C GLN A 592 -6.69 0.56 3.35
N PHE A 593 -5.65 0.15 4.07
CA PHE A 593 -5.39 0.57 5.45
C PHE A 593 -4.26 1.60 5.51
N GLY A 594 -4.40 2.59 6.41
CA GLY A 594 -3.45 3.69 6.57
C GLY A 594 -2.14 3.30 7.26
N GLY A 595 -1.17 4.22 7.21
CA GLY A 595 0.06 4.11 8.00
C GLY A 595 -0.05 4.80 9.36
N GLN A 596 1.08 5.31 9.86
CA GLN A 596 1.17 6.13 11.06
C GLN A 596 0.21 7.35 10.98
N ALA A 597 -0.49 7.62 12.08
CA ALA A 597 -1.44 8.72 12.22
C ALA A 597 -1.30 9.35 13.62
N ASN A 598 -1.49 10.66 13.74
CA ASN A 598 -1.22 11.40 14.97
C ASN A 598 -2.44 11.57 15.90
N SER A 599 -3.61 11.00 15.54
CA SER A 599 -4.88 11.22 16.27
C SER A 599 -5.77 9.97 16.34
N TYR A 600 -5.17 8.78 16.27
CA TYR A 600 -5.90 7.49 16.24
C TYR A 600 -6.68 7.20 17.54
N PHE A 601 -6.24 7.70 18.69
CA PHE A 601 -6.81 7.28 19.97
C PHE A 601 -8.21 7.88 20.24
N GLY A 602 -8.44 9.12 19.78
CA GLY A 602 -9.77 9.72 19.81
C GLY A 602 -10.77 8.97 18.92
N GLU A 603 -10.31 8.44 17.79
CA GLU A 603 -11.09 7.61 16.87
C GLU A 603 -11.42 6.23 17.50
N LEU A 604 -10.44 5.55 18.12
CA LEU A 604 -10.68 4.32 18.88
C LEU A 604 -11.69 4.52 20.01
N ARG A 605 -11.56 5.60 20.79
CA ARG A 605 -12.51 5.98 21.85
C ARG A 605 -13.91 6.21 21.27
N PHE A 606 -14.02 6.96 20.18
CA PHE A 606 -15.30 7.19 19.51
C PHE A 606 -15.97 5.89 19.09
N LEU A 607 -15.23 4.94 18.51
CA LEU A 607 -15.76 3.63 18.15
C LEU A 607 -16.28 2.87 19.38
N TYR A 608 -15.46 2.73 20.42
CA TYR A 608 -15.82 2.00 21.64
C TYR A 608 -17.06 2.58 22.36
N GLN A 609 -17.18 3.92 22.34
CA GLN A 609 -18.30 4.64 22.94
C GLN A 609 -19.55 4.73 22.05
N THR A 610 -19.50 4.30 20.78
CA THR A 610 -20.63 4.44 19.83
C THR A 610 -21.21 3.10 19.40
N TYR A 611 -20.39 2.05 19.33
CA TYR A 611 -20.81 0.72 18.84
C TYR A 611 -20.56 -0.34 19.91
N PRO A 612 -21.57 -0.76 20.69
CA PRO A 612 -21.41 -1.79 21.72
C PRO A 612 -20.81 -3.09 21.17
N GLN A 613 -21.11 -3.42 19.91
CA GLN A 613 -20.60 -4.61 19.22
C GLN A 613 -19.07 -4.63 19.12
N VAL A 614 -18.40 -3.48 19.10
CA VAL A 614 -16.93 -3.41 18.97
C VAL A 614 -16.21 -3.61 20.32
N ARG A 615 -16.91 -3.49 21.45
CA ARG A 615 -16.32 -3.56 22.80
C ARG A 615 -15.56 -4.86 23.06
N PRO A 616 -16.10 -6.06 22.78
CA PRO A 616 -15.39 -7.31 23.05
C PRO A 616 -14.07 -7.45 22.26
N LEU A 617 -14.02 -6.93 21.03
CA LEU A 617 -12.80 -6.91 20.21
C LEU A 617 -11.73 -6.00 20.82
N VAL A 618 -12.13 -4.79 21.23
CA VAL A 618 -11.21 -3.80 21.82
C VAL A 618 -10.75 -4.24 23.21
N GLU A 619 -11.62 -4.84 24.02
CA GLU A 619 -11.29 -5.38 25.35
C GLU A 619 -10.32 -6.56 25.28
N ALA A 620 -10.58 -7.52 24.37
CA ALA A 620 -9.66 -8.64 24.14
C ALA A 620 -8.28 -8.16 23.67
N ALA A 621 -8.25 -7.23 22.70
CA ALA A 621 -7.00 -6.66 22.20
C ALA A 621 -6.26 -5.81 23.25
N ALA A 622 -6.98 -5.01 24.05
CA ALA A 622 -6.41 -4.20 25.13
C ALA A 622 -5.79 -5.08 26.22
N LYS A 623 -6.53 -6.11 26.67
CA LYS A 623 -6.03 -7.10 27.65
C LYS A 623 -4.79 -7.83 27.13
N ALA A 624 -4.80 -8.24 25.86
CA ALA A 624 -3.67 -8.90 25.21
C ALA A 624 -2.44 -7.99 25.08
N LEU A 625 -2.65 -6.70 24.79
CA LEU A 625 -1.58 -5.69 24.73
C LEU A 625 -0.99 -5.41 26.11
N GLN A 626 -1.83 -5.20 27.12
CA GLN A 626 -1.40 -4.98 28.49
C GLN A 626 -0.57 -6.16 28.99
N ALA A 627 -1.09 -7.40 28.88
CA ALA A 627 -0.35 -8.60 29.26
C ALA A 627 1.00 -8.74 28.54
N GLN A 628 1.08 -8.32 27.27
CA GLN A 628 2.33 -8.36 26.49
C GLN A 628 3.33 -7.26 26.88
N ALA A 629 2.87 -6.06 27.25
CA ALA A 629 3.71 -4.98 27.75
C ALA A 629 4.20 -5.23 29.20
N GLU A 630 3.47 -6.05 29.96
CA GLU A 630 3.83 -6.42 31.33
C GLU A 630 4.86 -7.56 31.43
N THR A 631 5.24 -8.21 30.31
CA THR A 631 6.28 -9.25 30.36
C THR A 631 7.64 -8.67 30.80
N PRO A 632 8.50 -9.45 31.47
CA PRO A 632 9.81 -8.98 31.93
C PRO A 632 10.65 -8.37 30.79
N GLU A 633 10.62 -8.98 29.61
CA GLU A 633 11.38 -8.56 28.44
C GLU A 633 10.90 -7.22 27.86
N ALA A 634 9.60 -6.94 27.92
CA ALA A 634 9.01 -5.69 27.47
C ALA A 634 9.23 -4.58 28.51
N ARG A 635 8.97 -4.87 29.80
CA ARG A 635 9.23 -3.95 30.92
C ARG A 635 10.70 -3.50 30.97
N ALA A 636 11.64 -4.41 30.71
CA ALA A 636 13.08 -4.10 30.66
C ALA A 636 13.47 -3.06 29.59
N GLN A 637 12.60 -2.75 28.62
CA GLN A 637 12.87 -1.73 27.59
C GLN A 637 12.47 -0.31 28.00
N GLY A 638 11.66 -0.14 29.06
CA GLY A 638 11.26 1.17 29.58
C GLY A 638 10.32 2.01 28.71
N PHE A 639 9.98 1.60 27.47
CA PHE A 639 9.14 2.40 26.56
C PHE A 639 7.68 2.54 26.99
N HIS A 640 7.19 1.70 27.90
CA HIS A 640 5.82 1.76 28.42
C HIS A 640 5.76 2.42 29.81
N SER A 641 6.45 3.56 29.97
CA SER A 641 6.61 4.27 31.25
C SER A 641 5.31 4.77 31.88
N GLU A 642 4.29 5.08 31.08
CA GLU A 642 2.95 5.48 31.54
C GLU A 642 1.96 4.30 31.56
N GLY A 643 2.45 3.06 31.36
CA GLY A 643 1.66 1.85 31.25
C GLY A 643 0.96 1.70 29.90
N LEU A 644 0.07 0.69 29.80
CA LEU A 644 -0.72 0.40 28.59
C LEU A 644 -2.17 0.03 28.94
N ASP A 645 -2.76 0.74 29.90
CA ASP A 645 -4.14 0.55 30.36
C ASP A 645 -5.14 1.26 29.43
N ILE A 646 -5.27 0.69 28.23
CA ILE A 646 -6.06 1.21 27.11
C ILE A 646 -7.54 1.41 27.50
N LEU A 647 -8.09 0.52 28.33
CA LEU A 647 -9.49 0.60 28.75
C LEU A 647 -9.72 1.77 29.72
N LYS A 648 -8.84 1.97 30.70
CA LYS A 648 -8.88 3.15 31.56
C LYS A 648 -8.75 4.44 30.75
N TRP A 649 -7.86 4.48 29.75
CA TRP A 649 -7.68 5.63 28.87
C TRP A 649 -8.93 5.91 28.03
N ILE A 650 -9.62 4.88 27.52
CA ILE A 650 -10.89 5.01 26.75
C ILE A 650 -12.03 5.51 27.65
N GLN A 651 -12.16 4.96 28.85
CA GLN A 651 -13.23 5.28 29.80
C GLN A 651 -13.03 6.67 30.42
N ASN A 652 -11.80 7.05 30.76
CA ASN A 652 -11.46 8.29 31.45
C ASN A 652 -10.57 9.17 30.56
N PRO A 653 -11.11 10.17 29.84
CA PRO A 653 -10.32 11.05 28.97
C PRO A 653 -9.13 11.71 29.67
N GLU A 654 -9.30 12.12 30.93
CA GLU A 654 -8.24 12.75 31.74
C GLU A 654 -7.09 11.79 32.13
N ALA A 655 -7.32 10.48 32.06
CA ALA A 655 -6.28 9.47 32.29
C ALA A 655 -5.50 9.10 31.01
N THR A 656 -5.76 9.77 29.89
CA THR A 656 -5.09 9.52 28.62
C THR A 656 -3.67 10.11 28.65
N PRO A 657 -2.62 9.35 28.29
CA PRO A 657 -1.27 9.87 28.16
C PRO A 657 -1.17 11.04 27.17
N GLY A 658 -0.15 11.87 27.35
CA GLY A 658 0.11 12.99 26.44
C GLY A 658 0.42 12.54 25.00
N ASP A 659 0.12 13.40 24.03
CA ASP A 659 0.28 13.12 22.59
C ASP A 659 1.66 12.54 22.23
N LYS A 660 2.72 12.98 22.92
CA LYS A 660 4.08 12.48 22.74
C LYS A 660 4.19 10.97 23.05
N TYR A 661 3.64 10.52 24.17
CA TYR A 661 3.64 9.12 24.55
C TYR A 661 2.77 8.28 23.60
N LEU A 662 1.59 8.79 23.23
CA LEU A 662 0.72 8.16 22.24
C LEU A 662 1.35 8.09 20.84
N ALA A 663 2.21 9.04 20.47
CA ALA A 663 2.92 9.06 19.20
C ALA A 663 4.15 8.12 19.17
N SER A 664 4.67 7.69 20.33
CA SER A 664 5.79 6.75 20.40
C SER A 664 5.50 5.47 19.62
N SER A 665 6.51 4.88 18.99
CA SER A 665 6.28 3.72 18.13
C SER A 665 5.83 2.47 18.91
N ALA A 666 6.26 2.32 20.17
CA ALA A 666 5.87 1.25 21.07
C ALA A 666 4.39 1.28 21.51
N VAL A 667 3.71 2.43 21.36
CA VAL A 667 2.29 2.63 21.71
C VAL A 667 1.42 2.80 20.46
N SER A 668 1.84 3.66 19.52
CA SER A 668 1.09 3.95 18.30
C SER A 668 0.94 2.76 17.34
N GLN A 669 1.98 1.94 17.16
CA GLN A 669 1.95 0.81 16.24
C GLN A 669 0.75 -0.13 16.47
N PRO A 670 0.59 -0.75 17.67
CA PRO A 670 -0.53 -1.65 17.93
C PRO A 670 -1.89 -0.95 17.97
N LEU A 671 -1.97 0.27 18.51
CA LEU A 671 -3.25 0.97 18.68
C LEU A 671 -3.82 1.53 17.38
N ILE A 672 -2.98 1.97 16.44
CA ILE A 672 -3.42 2.31 15.08
C ILE A 672 -3.97 1.06 14.38
N GLY A 673 -3.29 -0.09 14.49
CA GLY A 673 -3.78 -1.35 13.94
C GLY A 673 -5.12 -1.78 14.56
N LEU A 674 -5.28 -1.62 15.88
CA LEU A 674 -6.54 -1.89 16.56
C LEU A 674 -7.67 -0.95 16.09
N THR A 675 -7.40 0.35 15.94
CA THR A 675 -8.36 1.35 15.45
C THR A 675 -8.85 0.99 14.04
N GLN A 676 -7.92 0.60 13.15
CA GLN A 676 -8.22 0.16 11.78
C GLN A 676 -9.11 -1.08 11.74
N LEU A 677 -8.82 -2.09 12.58
CA LEU A 677 -9.60 -3.32 12.65
C LEU A 677 -10.94 -3.11 13.35
N ALA A 678 -11.04 -2.20 14.33
CA ALA A 678 -12.30 -1.78 14.93
C ALA A 678 -13.23 -1.10 13.90
N HIS A 679 -12.71 -0.23 13.03
CA HIS A 679 -13.49 0.33 11.91
C HIS A 679 -14.01 -0.74 10.96
N TYR A 680 -13.15 -1.68 10.57
CA TYR A 680 -13.53 -2.78 9.69
C TYR A 680 -14.59 -3.67 10.35
N PHE A 681 -14.46 -3.93 11.65
CA PHE A 681 -15.43 -4.68 12.44
C PHE A 681 -16.78 -3.98 12.54
N VAL A 682 -16.81 -2.67 12.78
CA VAL A 682 -18.07 -1.89 12.75
C VAL A 682 -18.72 -1.99 11.37
N ALA A 683 -17.98 -1.85 10.27
CA ALA A 683 -18.55 -2.00 8.93
C ALA A 683 -19.16 -3.40 8.67
N MET A 684 -18.54 -4.45 9.23
CA MET A 684 -19.09 -5.82 9.19
C MET A 684 -20.37 -5.94 10.00
N GLN A 685 -20.39 -5.46 11.24
CA GLN A 685 -21.57 -5.54 12.13
C GLN A 685 -22.75 -4.72 11.63
N VAL A 686 -22.54 -3.47 11.19
CA VAL A 686 -23.58 -2.59 10.62
C VAL A 686 -24.23 -3.20 9.37
N THR A 687 -23.44 -3.90 8.54
CA THR A 687 -23.96 -4.56 7.32
C THR A 687 -24.32 -6.03 7.52
N GLY A 688 -24.26 -6.53 8.76
CA GLY A 688 -24.60 -7.90 9.14
C GLY A 688 -23.83 -8.96 8.36
N LYS A 689 -22.51 -8.75 8.18
CA LYS A 689 -21.62 -9.65 7.43
C LYS A 689 -20.60 -10.30 8.34
N THR A 690 -20.39 -11.59 8.14
CA THR A 690 -19.21 -12.28 8.66
C THR A 690 -17.92 -11.77 7.97
N PRO A 691 -16.74 -11.96 8.59
CA PRO A 691 -15.45 -11.63 7.96
C PRO A 691 -15.26 -12.30 6.59
N GLY A 692 -15.70 -13.54 6.42
CA GLY A 692 -15.64 -14.28 5.17
C GLY A 692 -16.49 -13.67 4.06
N GLU A 693 -17.76 -13.34 4.35
CA GLU A 693 -18.66 -12.67 3.40
C GLU A 693 -18.17 -11.27 3.05
N MET A 694 -17.68 -10.52 4.04
CA MET A 694 -17.12 -9.18 3.82
C MET A 694 -15.88 -9.26 2.92
N ARG A 695 -14.96 -10.20 3.18
CA ARG A 695 -13.76 -10.44 2.38
C ARG A 695 -14.09 -10.78 0.92
N GLN A 696 -15.14 -11.58 0.66
CA GLN A 696 -15.57 -11.95 -0.71
C GLN A 696 -15.99 -10.75 -1.58
N LEU A 697 -16.39 -9.62 -0.98
CA LEU A 697 -16.74 -8.40 -1.72
C LEU A 697 -15.51 -7.65 -2.25
N PHE A 698 -14.32 -7.89 -1.67
CA PHE A 698 -13.08 -7.24 -2.06
C PHE A 698 -12.31 -8.09 -3.08
N LYS A 699 -11.78 -7.42 -4.12
CA LYS A 699 -10.86 -8.01 -5.11
C LYS A 699 -9.42 -8.05 -4.62
N GLY A 700 -9.12 -7.31 -3.56
CA GLY A 700 -7.84 -7.34 -2.85
C GLY A 700 -7.84 -6.40 -1.64
N ALA A 701 -6.86 -6.57 -0.78
CA ALA A 701 -6.59 -5.70 0.35
C ALA A 701 -5.11 -5.33 0.38
N THR A 702 -4.80 -4.13 0.86
CA THR A 702 -3.43 -3.65 1.05
C THR A 702 -3.38 -2.65 2.19
N GLY A 703 -2.19 -2.25 2.62
CA GLY A 703 -2.03 -1.14 3.55
C GLY A 703 -0.68 -0.46 3.42
N HIS A 704 -0.65 0.83 3.75
CA HIS A 704 0.55 1.64 3.66
C HIS A 704 1.42 1.47 4.92
N SER A 705 2.67 1.04 4.75
CA SER A 705 3.57 0.74 5.87
C SER A 705 2.89 -0.25 6.84
N GLN A 706 2.81 0.03 8.14
CA GLN A 706 2.18 -0.82 9.16
C GLN A 706 0.73 -1.26 8.84
N GLY A 707 -0.02 -0.49 8.05
CA GLY A 707 -1.39 -0.85 7.66
C GLY A 707 -1.49 -2.18 6.90
N VAL A 708 -0.38 -2.67 6.33
CA VAL A 708 -0.33 -4.00 5.70
C VAL A 708 -0.78 -5.09 6.69
N MET A 709 -0.50 -4.94 7.98
CA MET A 709 -0.88 -5.92 9.01
C MET A 709 -2.40 -6.03 9.18
N ALA A 710 -3.13 -4.92 9.12
CA ALA A 710 -4.60 -4.93 9.12
C ALA A 710 -5.15 -5.59 7.84
N SER A 711 -4.51 -5.39 6.68
CA SER A 711 -4.89 -6.08 5.44
C SER A 711 -4.67 -7.60 5.49
N VAL A 712 -3.64 -8.06 6.21
CA VAL A 712 -3.40 -9.48 6.47
C VAL A 712 -4.48 -10.07 7.36
N VAL A 713 -4.89 -9.38 8.44
CA VAL A 713 -5.99 -9.85 9.31
C VAL A 713 -7.32 -9.94 8.55
N LEU A 714 -7.63 -8.97 7.68
CA LEU A 714 -8.78 -9.04 6.79
C LEU A 714 -8.70 -10.28 5.88
N ALA A 715 -7.57 -10.49 5.22
CA ALA A 715 -7.40 -11.59 4.26
C ALA A 715 -7.47 -12.98 4.93
N SER A 716 -6.96 -13.11 6.16
CA SER A 716 -6.81 -14.38 6.88
C SER A 716 -7.99 -14.78 7.79
N SER A 717 -9.08 -14.00 7.80
CA SER A 717 -10.23 -14.25 8.67
C SER A 717 -11.49 -14.61 7.88
N GLY A 718 -12.10 -15.76 8.15
CA GLY A 718 -13.41 -16.18 7.61
C GLY A 718 -14.54 -16.03 8.63
N THR A 719 -14.25 -16.25 9.91
CA THR A 719 -15.19 -16.19 11.03
C THR A 719 -14.85 -15.07 12.01
N GLU A 720 -15.81 -14.69 12.85
CA GLU A 720 -15.60 -13.69 13.90
C GLU A 720 -14.53 -14.13 14.92
N ALA A 721 -14.53 -15.40 15.32
CA ALA A 721 -13.52 -15.97 16.22
C ALA A 721 -12.09 -15.92 15.61
N GLU A 722 -11.94 -16.23 14.32
CA GLU A 722 -10.66 -16.05 13.61
C GLU A 722 -10.26 -14.58 13.55
N PHE A 723 -11.20 -13.67 13.29
CA PHE A 723 -10.93 -12.24 13.23
C PHE A 723 -10.43 -11.69 14.57
N PHE A 724 -11.04 -12.10 15.69
CA PHE A 724 -10.57 -11.76 17.04
C PHE A 724 -9.17 -12.32 17.30
N GLY A 725 -8.96 -13.63 17.07
CA GLY A 725 -7.65 -14.26 17.30
C GLY A 725 -6.54 -13.73 16.38
N ASN A 726 -6.86 -13.33 15.16
CA ASN A 726 -5.91 -12.71 14.23
C ASN A 726 -5.63 -11.24 14.60
N THR A 727 -6.63 -10.50 15.08
CA THR A 727 -6.44 -9.16 15.67
C THR A 727 -5.52 -9.24 16.88
N GLU A 728 -5.71 -10.23 17.77
CA GLU A 728 -4.86 -10.44 18.94
C GLU A 728 -3.40 -10.71 18.58
N LYS A 729 -3.14 -11.62 17.62
CA LYS A 729 -1.80 -11.87 17.07
C LYS A 729 -1.18 -10.59 16.49
N MET A 730 -1.98 -9.82 15.74
CA MET A 730 -1.53 -8.59 15.08
C MET A 730 -1.15 -7.49 16.09
N VAL A 731 -1.94 -7.27 17.15
CA VAL A 731 -1.59 -6.24 18.16
C VAL A 731 -0.33 -6.63 18.94
N LYS A 732 -0.16 -7.91 19.31
CA LYS A 732 1.08 -8.39 19.96
C LYS A 732 2.30 -8.23 19.05
N TYR A 733 2.18 -8.56 17.77
CA TYR A 733 3.24 -8.36 16.79
C TYR A 733 3.60 -6.87 16.63
N LEU A 734 2.60 -6.00 16.47
CA LEU A 734 2.82 -4.55 16.30
C LEU A 734 3.39 -3.87 17.55
N LEU A 735 3.05 -4.33 18.76
CA LEU A 735 3.71 -3.89 19.99
C LEU A 735 5.21 -4.19 19.94
N TRP A 736 5.59 -5.43 19.64
CA TRP A 736 7.01 -5.81 19.52
C TRP A 736 7.72 -5.09 18.38
N GLN A 737 7.07 -4.91 17.23
CA GLN A 737 7.61 -4.11 16.13
C GLN A 737 7.88 -2.68 16.59
N GLY A 738 6.94 -2.05 17.29
CA GLY A 738 7.08 -0.71 17.88
C GLY A 738 8.24 -0.63 18.88
N ILE A 739 8.34 -1.58 19.82
CA ILE A 739 9.46 -1.68 20.77
C ILE A 739 10.80 -1.74 20.01
N ARG A 740 10.94 -2.60 19.00
CA ARG A 740 12.20 -2.74 18.23
C ARG A 740 12.52 -1.51 17.39
N MET A 741 11.51 -0.86 16.80
CA MET A 741 11.68 0.42 16.11
C MET A 741 12.21 1.51 17.06
N GLN A 742 11.67 1.59 18.27
CA GLN A 742 12.07 2.59 19.28
C GLN A 742 13.50 2.35 19.81
N GLN A 743 13.97 1.10 19.85
CA GLN A 743 15.37 0.77 20.20
C GLN A 743 16.36 1.26 19.15
N VAL A 744 16.04 1.10 17.86
CA VAL A 744 16.94 1.45 16.75
C VAL A 744 16.92 2.96 16.47
N SER A 745 15.77 3.61 16.67
CA SER A 745 15.60 5.06 16.52
C SER A 745 14.94 5.64 17.78
N PRO A 746 15.70 5.77 18.89
CA PRO A 746 15.20 6.39 20.10
C PRO A 746 14.92 7.88 19.85
N GLU A 747 13.98 8.45 20.61
CA GLU A 747 13.76 9.89 20.58
C GLU A 747 14.99 10.62 21.14
N THR A 748 15.60 11.48 20.32
CA THR A 748 16.67 12.38 20.73
C THR A 748 16.12 13.78 20.94
N THR A 749 16.61 14.47 21.97
CA THR A 749 16.32 15.90 22.14
C THR A 749 16.88 16.68 20.95
N LEU A 750 16.00 17.31 20.18
CA LEU A 750 16.41 18.21 19.10
C LEU A 750 17.10 19.45 19.69
N ASN A 751 18.14 19.94 19.02
CA ASN A 751 18.81 21.18 19.41
C ASN A 751 17.78 22.34 19.37
N PRO A 752 17.57 23.09 20.48
CA PRO A 752 16.61 24.20 20.53
C PRO A 752 16.81 25.27 19.45
N ASP A 753 18.05 25.48 18.99
CA ASP A 753 18.34 26.44 17.93
C ASP A 753 17.82 25.96 16.56
N ILE A 754 17.84 24.65 16.31
CA ILE A 754 17.27 24.02 15.10
C ILE A 754 15.73 24.03 15.13
N VAL A 755 15.12 24.09 16.33
CA VAL A 755 13.66 24.19 16.50
C VAL A 755 13.17 25.65 16.40
N ARG A 756 14.07 26.62 16.52
CA ARG A 756 13.77 28.07 16.45
C ARG A 756 13.84 28.63 15.02
N GLU A 757 14.58 27.98 14.12
CA GLU A 757 14.63 28.25 12.67
C GLU A 757 13.51 27.56 11.86
#